data_AF-A0A4Q3B511-F1
#
_entry.id   AF-A0A4Q3B511-F1
#
_cell.length_a   1.000
_cell.length_b   1.000
_cell.length_c   1.000
_cell.angle_alpha   90.00
_cell.angle_beta   90.00
_cell.angle_gamma   90.00
#
_symmetry.space_group_name_H-M   'P 1'
#
loop_
_entity.id
_entity.type
_entity.pdbx_description
1 polymer ?
#
loop_
_entity_poly.entity_id
_entity_poly.type
_entity_poly.pdbx_seq_one_letter_code
_entity_poly.pdbx_strand_id
1 'polypeptide(L)'
;MLTFSKAFSGNILYAITLKNVADAEGNTIKSPQTLNFNYFTFNKLAVVINELMPDPNPPIDLPDAEYIELYNTTKQTIFLKNWTLSDASTTTTFGNDSLAANAYVIVVSAGNVPLFSGYGKVISVASLPSLNNTSDIFTLRSADGKIIDQVNYDLSWYKDKTKENGGYSLEKINPTDSCHGNDNWLASKNMRGGTPGTQNSVYSILPDTIAPKLINLQITDSVTIQLVFDEALDSITAISASFILNNGSVLNNLHIDNGRKMLQLQFDKAFTPSQKISLTISDLQDCAGNKINNLQTDFTFYKPEIANRYDIIISEIMANPGSNTPLPNVEYVELYNRSGKVISLKNFRYADASTNVSLPEFLLLPDSFVVLCREADVASLLPFCRNISGLKSWPSLNNAGDSLYLRNANGELIYFINYTENMHADELKKSGGWSLELIDKSMPCAGSINYTSSKNKNGGTPGKQNSVDGKLRNFTAPEPIQLQIIDSQTLVIQFDKSIDSLTGTDTKHFSINPYIEIAKNAMVFAPDFSRVQIHLNKPIEKNKLYGLTVENISNCSGNNSEEKTLQFGLPLLPDSFDIIINEILFNPNTGGSDFVELYNRSDKILDLKDILVANSDENNQLKNIKNISGGSRLFFPGDYIVLTENPDNIKTNYQVQNQDKLLKVSSLPSMP
;
A
#
# COMPACT_ATOMS: atom_id res chain seq x y z
N MET A 1 -44.86 50.60 -20.10
CA MET A 1 -44.64 49.33 -19.36
C MET A 1 -45.87 49.10 -18.49
N LEU A 2 -46.49 47.92 -18.56
CA LEU A 2 -47.64 47.57 -17.73
C LEU A 2 -47.17 46.70 -16.57
N THR A 3 -47.63 46.99 -15.36
CA THR A 3 -47.35 46.20 -14.14
C THR A 3 -48.65 45.58 -13.63
N PHE A 4 -48.58 44.32 -13.19
CA PHE A 4 -49.72 43.56 -12.72
C PHE A 4 -49.52 43.16 -11.26
N SER A 5 -50.58 43.26 -10.45
CA SER A 5 -50.52 42.99 -9.00
C SER A 5 -50.54 41.50 -8.63
N LYS A 6 -50.80 40.61 -9.61
CA LYS A 6 -50.74 39.15 -9.45
C LYS A 6 -49.76 38.58 -10.48
N ALA A 7 -48.93 37.64 -10.04
CA ALA A 7 -48.13 36.84 -10.95
C ALA A 7 -49.05 36.01 -11.86
N PHE A 8 -48.68 35.90 -13.13
CA PHE A 8 -49.34 34.98 -14.04
C PHE A 8 -48.98 33.53 -13.65
N SER A 9 -49.90 32.61 -13.88
CA SER A 9 -49.68 31.17 -13.70
C SER A 9 -49.18 30.57 -15.02
N GLY A 10 -48.22 29.65 -14.92
CA GLY A 10 -47.64 28.97 -16.07
C GLY A 10 -48.68 28.21 -16.90
N ASN A 11 -48.49 28.16 -18.22
CA ASN A 11 -49.31 27.39 -19.17
C ASN A 11 -50.79 27.81 -19.27
N ILE A 12 -51.12 29.05 -18.89
CA ILE A 12 -52.45 29.64 -19.06
C ILE A 12 -52.42 30.70 -20.18
N LEU A 13 -53.43 30.67 -21.05
CA LEU A 13 -53.68 31.70 -22.05
C LEU A 13 -54.37 32.91 -21.41
N TYR A 14 -53.63 34.02 -21.37
CA TYR A 14 -54.12 35.31 -20.93
C TYR A 14 -54.50 36.16 -22.14
N ALA A 15 -55.44 37.08 -21.93
CA ALA A 15 -55.83 38.08 -22.91
C ALA A 15 -55.71 39.46 -22.28
N ILE A 16 -55.03 40.38 -22.97
CA ILE A 16 -55.06 41.80 -22.64
C ILE A 16 -55.95 42.52 -23.65
N THR A 17 -56.98 43.20 -23.16
CA THR A 17 -57.87 44.01 -23.99
C THR A 17 -57.57 45.49 -23.77
N LEU A 18 -57.08 46.14 -24.81
CA LEU A 18 -56.83 47.58 -24.84
C LEU A 18 -58.12 48.32 -25.17
N LYS A 19 -58.55 49.22 -24.29
CA LYS A 19 -59.72 50.10 -24.47
C LYS A 19 -59.31 51.54 -24.20
N ASN A 20 -59.87 52.48 -24.97
CA ASN A 20 -59.76 53.92 -24.72
C ASN A 20 -58.32 54.47 -24.67
N VAL A 21 -57.36 53.77 -25.28
CA VAL A 21 -55.99 54.28 -25.44
C VAL A 21 -56.05 55.38 -26.51
N ALA A 22 -55.65 56.59 -26.15
CA ALA A 22 -55.62 57.75 -27.04
C ALA A 22 -54.20 58.01 -27.56
N ASP A 23 -54.09 58.54 -28.77
CA ASP A 23 -52.87 59.18 -29.25
C ASP A 23 -52.66 60.56 -28.60
N ALA A 24 -51.61 61.28 -29.00
CA ALA A 24 -51.26 62.59 -28.44
C ALA A 24 -52.31 63.67 -28.76
N GLU A 25 -53.12 63.44 -29.79
CA GLU A 25 -54.21 64.28 -30.27
C GLU A 25 -55.57 63.91 -29.66
N GLY A 26 -55.62 62.89 -28.80
CA GLY A 26 -56.83 62.47 -28.07
C GLY A 26 -57.74 61.49 -28.82
N ASN A 27 -57.32 60.96 -29.97
CA ASN A 27 -58.10 59.97 -30.72
C ASN A 27 -57.98 58.60 -30.05
N THR A 28 -59.07 58.12 -29.47
CA THR A 28 -59.10 56.80 -28.83
C THR A 28 -59.28 55.68 -29.84
N ILE A 29 -58.69 54.51 -29.55
CA ILE A 29 -58.99 53.24 -30.25
C ILE A 29 -60.52 53.04 -30.33
N LYS A 30 -61.07 52.99 -31.55
CA LYS A 30 -62.52 52.92 -31.83
C LYS A 30 -63.18 51.59 -31.45
N SER A 31 -62.42 50.51 -31.34
CA SER A 31 -62.93 49.19 -30.93
C SER A 31 -61.89 48.44 -30.12
N PRO A 32 -62.26 47.84 -28.97
CA PRO A 32 -61.32 47.14 -28.11
C PRO A 32 -60.43 46.17 -28.87
N GLN A 33 -59.11 46.29 -28.70
CA GLN A 33 -58.14 45.38 -29.31
C GLN A 33 -57.72 44.35 -28.26
N THR A 34 -57.92 43.06 -28.55
CA THR A 34 -57.50 41.98 -27.65
C THR A 34 -56.26 41.31 -28.19
N LEU A 35 -55.21 41.26 -27.38
CA LEU A 35 -53.98 40.51 -27.64
C LEU A 35 -53.92 39.34 -26.66
N ASN A 36 -53.74 38.14 -27.19
CA ASN A 36 -53.54 36.96 -26.36
C ASN A 36 -52.05 36.77 -26.08
N PHE A 37 -51.69 36.42 -24.85
CA PHE A 37 -50.33 36.09 -24.44
C PHE A 37 -50.33 34.95 -23.43
N ASN A 38 -49.27 34.15 -23.42
CA ASN A 38 -49.09 33.06 -22.46
C ASN A 38 -47.98 33.44 -21.48
N TYR A 39 -48.14 33.06 -20.21
CA TYR A 39 -47.04 33.06 -19.26
C TYR A 39 -46.60 31.61 -19.04
N PHE A 40 -45.31 31.34 -19.22
CA PHE A 40 -44.75 29.99 -19.12
C PHE A 40 -43.85 29.87 -17.90
N THR A 41 -44.08 28.83 -17.11
CA THR A 41 -43.09 28.31 -16.18
C THR A 41 -42.43 27.11 -16.86
N PHE A 42 -41.16 27.24 -17.20
CA PHE A 42 -40.43 26.17 -17.88
C PHE A 42 -40.12 25.05 -16.89
N ASN A 43 -40.44 23.82 -17.27
CA ASN A 43 -39.92 22.63 -16.60
C ASN A 43 -38.49 22.37 -17.08
N LYS A 44 -37.71 21.63 -16.29
CA LYS A 44 -36.45 21.05 -16.78
C LYS A 44 -36.71 20.31 -18.09
N LEU A 45 -35.75 20.41 -19.03
CA LEU A 45 -35.78 19.79 -20.36
C LEU A 45 -36.83 20.34 -21.33
N ALA A 46 -37.50 21.48 -21.04
CA ALA A 46 -38.37 22.15 -22.02
C ALA A 46 -37.59 22.61 -23.27
N VAL A 47 -36.33 23.00 -23.08
CA VAL A 47 -35.32 23.15 -24.14
C VAL A 47 -34.12 22.34 -23.70
N VAL A 48 -33.60 21.48 -24.57
CA VAL A 48 -32.44 20.66 -24.29
C VAL A 48 -31.27 21.05 -25.15
N ILE A 49 -30.06 20.97 -24.58
CA ILE A 49 -28.82 20.93 -25.34
C ILE A 49 -28.81 19.58 -26.06
N ASN A 50 -28.88 19.59 -27.38
CA ASN A 50 -29.18 18.42 -28.19
C ASN A 50 -27.94 17.89 -28.94
N GLU A 51 -27.05 18.79 -29.35
CA GLU A 51 -25.82 18.46 -30.04
C GLU A 51 -24.73 19.48 -29.68
N LEU A 52 -23.48 19.02 -29.58
CA LEU A 52 -22.31 19.83 -29.28
C LEU A 52 -21.22 19.51 -30.30
N MET A 53 -20.53 20.51 -30.85
CA MET A 53 -19.30 20.32 -31.64
C MET A 53 -18.10 20.92 -30.90
N PRO A 54 -17.45 20.16 -29.99
CA PRO A 54 -16.30 20.66 -29.23
C PRO A 54 -15.03 20.77 -30.07
N ASP A 55 -14.72 19.74 -30.84
CA ASP A 55 -13.49 19.68 -31.62
C ASP A 55 -13.81 19.57 -33.11
N PRO A 56 -14.03 20.70 -33.81
CA PRO A 56 -14.35 20.68 -35.22
C PRO A 56 -13.17 20.27 -36.12
N ASN A 57 -11.95 20.16 -35.59
CA ASN A 57 -10.74 19.89 -36.37
C ASN A 57 -10.17 18.48 -36.12
N PRO A 58 -9.84 17.68 -37.15
CA PRO A 58 -9.93 17.99 -38.58
C PRO A 58 -11.38 18.03 -39.08
N PRO A 59 -11.79 19.09 -39.82
CA PRO A 59 -13.15 19.16 -40.33
C PRO A 59 -13.40 18.06 -41.36
N ILE A 60 -14.59 17.47 -41.29
CA ILE A 60 -15.05 16.46 -42.26
C ILE A 60 -15.81 17.17 -43.38
N ASP A 61 -17.10 17.41 -43.20
CA ASP A 61 -17.94 18.20 -44.13
C ASP A 61 -18.72 19.33 -43.40
N LEU A 62 -18.46 19.50 -42.10
CA LEU A 62 -18.95 20.64 -41.33
C LEU A 62 -17.88 21.74 -41.27
N PRO A 63 -18.29 23.01 -41.08
CA PRO A 63 -17.35 24.10 -40.91
C PRO A 63 -16.41 23.86 -39.73
N ASP A 64 -15.16 24.33 -39.84
CA ASP A 64 -14.17 24.30 -38.76
C ASP A 64 -14.51 25.35 -37.69
N ALA A 65 -15.62 25.14 -36.98
CA ALA A 65 -16.17 26.05 -36.00
C ALA A 65 -17.06 25.31 -34.99
N GLU A 66 -16.92 25.68 -33.72
CA GLU A 66 -17.79 25.23 -32.63
C GLU A 66 -19.24 25.67 -32.82
N TYR A 67 -20.18 24.81 -32.43
CA TYR A 67 -21.60 25.14 -32.30
C TYR A 67 -22.27 24.33 -31.19
N ILE A 68 -23.39 24.87 -30.71
CA ILE A 68 -24.30 24.18 -29.78
C ILE A 68 -25.68 24.14 -30.42
N GLU A 69 -26.29 22.96 -30.50
CA GLU A 69 -27.67 22.84 -30.94
C GLU A 69 -28.62 22.77 -29.74
N LEU A 70 -29.70 23.54 -29.81
CA LEU A 70 -30.81 23.45 -28.87
C LEU A 70 -32.04 22.85 -29.56
N TYR A 71 -32.74 21.97 -28.85
CA TYR A 71 -34.00 21.38 -29.28
C TYR A 71 -35.13 21.72 -28.30
N ASN A 72 -36.26 22.19 -28.83
CA ASN A 72 -37.46 22.43 -28.04
C ASN A 72 -38.33 21.18 -28.01
N THR A 73 -38.38 20.51 -26.86
CA THR A 73 -39.15 19.28 -26.65
C THR A 73 -40.66 19.51 -26.52
N THR A 74 -41.10 20.78 -26.52
CA THR A 74 -42.49 21.16 -26.28
C THR A 74 -43.25 21.42 -27.58
N LYS A 75 -44.58 21.37 -27.48
CA LYS A 75 -45.50 21.69 -28.58
C LYS A 75 -45.73 23.20 -28.76
N GLN A 76 -44.93 24.06 -28.12
CA GLN A 76 -45.13 25.51 -28.11
C GLN A 76 -43.85 26.24 -28.50
N THR A 77 -43.99 27.44 -29.08
CA THR A 77 -42.81 28.28 -29.38
C THR A 77 -42.28 28.89 -28.09
N ILE A 78 -40.97 28.78 -27.87
CA ILE A 78 -40.26 29.32 -26.71
C ILE A 78 -39.48 30.56 -27.14
N PHE A 79 -39.69 31.68 -26.45
CA PHE A 79 -38.90 32.90 -26.66
C PHE A 79 -37.70 32.89 -25.73
N LEU A 80 -36.50 33.07 -26.29
CA LEU A 80 -35.24 32.94 -25.59
C LEU A 80 -34.71 34.27 -25.05
N LYS A 81 -35.48 35.36 -25.15
CA LYS A 81 -35.04 36.67 -24.66
C LYS A 81 -34.57 36.61 -23.21
N ASN A 82 -33.34 37.07 -22.98
CA ASN A 82 -32.64 37.08 -21.69
C ASN A 82 -32.35 35.70 -21.10
N TRP A 83 -32.55 34.61 -21.85
CA TRP A 83 -31.98 33.32 -21.46
C TRP A 83 -30.46 33.40 -21.54
N THR A 84 -29.76 32.56 -20.79
CA THR A 84 -28.30 32.53 -20.80
C THR A 84 -27.79 31.13 -21.08
N LEU A 85 -26.71 31.05 -21.84
CA LEU A 85 -25.89 29.86 -22.02
C LEU A 85 -24.51 30.16 -21.44
N SER A 86 -24.02 29.30 -20.56
CA SER A 86 -22.74 29.52 -19.87
C SER A 86 -21.94 28.23 -19.77
N ASP A 87 -20.63 28.33 -19.93
CA ASP A 87 -19.69 27.33 -19.44
C ASP A 87 -19.29 27.66 -17.98
N ALA A 88 -18.21 27.06 -17.48
CA ALA A 88 -17.66 27.38 -16.16
C ALA A 88 -17.04 28.80 -16.08
N SER A 89 -16.62 29.38 -17.20
CA SER A 89 -15.82 30.62 -17.25
C SER A 89 -16.57 31.85 -17.78
N THR A 90 -17.44 31.67 -18.75
CA THR A 90 -18.10 32.73 -19.51
C THR A 90 -19.60 32.50 -19.63
N THR A 91 -20.34 33.58 -19.87
CA THR A 91 -21.79 33.53 -20.06
C THR A 91 -22.17 34.40 -21.24
N THR A 92 -23.09 33.89 -22.06
CA THR A 92 -23.69 34.63 -23.16
C THR A 92 -25.20 34.70 -22.99
N THR A 93 -25.81 35.75 -23.54
CA THR A 93 -27.24 36.02 -23.39
C THR A 93 -27.92 36.02 -24.76
N PHE A 94 -29.05 35.35 -24.85
CA PHE A 94 -29.86 35.30 -26.07
C PHE A 94 -30.62 36.61 -26.32
N GLY A 95 -30.76 36.98 -27.59
CA GLY A 95 -31.46 38.18 -28.05
C GLY A 95 -32.98 38.00 -28.11
N ASN A 96 -33.68 38.72 -28.99
CA ASN A 96 -35.12 38.53 -29.20
C ASN A 96 -35.43 37.28 -30.06
N ASP A 97 -34.75 36.18 -29.78
CA ASP A 97 -34.85 34.94 -30.54
C ASP A 97 -36.04 34.07 -30.10
N SER A 98 -36.47 33.20 -30.99
CA SER A 98 -37.54 32.24 -30.73
C SER A 98 -37.15 30.85 -31.23
N LEU A 99 -37.58 29.83 -30.51
CA LEU A 99 -37.42 28.43 -30.87
C LEU A 99 -38.82 27.82 -31.06
N ALA A 100 -39.17 27.48 -32.30
CA ALA A 100 -40.48 26.93 -32.61
C ALA A 100 -40.69 25.57 -31.92
N ALA A 101 -41.96 25.13 -31.84
CA ALA A 101 -42.31 23.84 -31.28
C ALA A 101 -41.61 22.69 -32.02
N ASN A 102 -41.00 21.75 -31.30
CA ASN A 102 -40.26 20.61 -31.87
C ASN A 102 -39.21 21.01 -32.92
N ALA A 103 -38.61 22.20 -32.79
CA ALA A 103 -37.60 22.70 -33.71
C ALA A 103 -36.20 22.70 -33.09
N TYR A 104 -35.22 22.60 -33.96
CA TYR A 104 -33.79 22.70 -33.66
C TYR A 104 -33.28 24.10 -34.01
N VAL A 105 -32.32 24.62 -33.24
CA VAL A 105 -31.57 25.84 -33.57
C VAL A 105 -30.09 25.64 -33.31
N ILE A 106 -29.29 26.15 -34.23
CA ILE A 106 -27.82 26.14 -34.16
C ILE A 106 -27.40 27.46 -33.51
N VAL A 107 -26.72 27.39 -32.37
CA VAL A 107 -26.22 28.54 -31.62
C VAL A 107 -24.73 28.70 -31.89
N VAL A 108 -24.33 29.86 -32.41
CA VAL A 108 -22.93 30.17 -32.76
C VAL A 108 -22.57 31.61 -32.43
N SER A 109 -21.27 31.88 -32.32
CA SER A 109 -20.74 33.25 -32.29
C SER A 109 -21.14 34.02 -33.55
N ALA A 110 -21.39 35.32 -33.42
CA ALA A 110 -21.89 36.17 -34.52
C ALA A 110 -21.07 36.08 -35.83
N GLY A 111 -19.75 35.86 -35.75
CA GLY A 111 -18.89 35.68 -36.92
C GLY A 111 -19.12 34.38 -37.71
N ASN A 112 -19.68 33.35 -37.08
CA ASN A 112 -19.86 32.02 -37.68
C ASN A 112 -21.25 31.83 -38.30
N VAL A 113 -22.15 32.80 -38.21
CA VAL A 113 -23.51 32.72 -38.79
C VAL A 113 -23.50 32.34 -40.28
N PRO A 114 -22.64 32.93 -41.14
CA PRO A 114 -22.61 32.57 -42.56
C PRO A 114 -22.23 31.10 -42.80
N LEU A 115 -21.45 30.49 -41.89
CA LEU A 115 -21.00 29.10 -42.00
C LEU A 115 -22.14 28.11 -41.77
N PHE A 116 -23.08 28.44 -40.87
CA PHE A 116 -24.15 27.52 -40.45
C PHE A 116 -25.53 27.80 -41.07
N SER A 117 -25.69 28.93 -41.77
CA SER A 117 -26.98 29.34 -42.36
C SER A 117 -27.53 28.34 -43.39
N GLY A 118 -26.67 27.52 -44.00
CA GLY A 118 -27.06 26.47 -44.94
C GLY A 118 -27.60 25.18 -44.29
N TYR A 119 -27.44 25.01 -42.98
CA TYR A 119 -27.78 23.77 -42.26
C TYR A 119 -29.11 23.86 -41.52
N GLY A 120 -29.51 25.05 -41.07
CA GLY A 120 -30.79 25.23 -40.37
C GLY A 120 -30.98 26.64 -39.82
N LYS A 121 -31.91 26.79 -38.87
CA LYS A 121 -32.13 28.06 -38.18
C LYS A 121 -30.95 28.35 -37.25
N VAL A 122 -30.25 29.45 -37.52
CA VAL A 122 -29.11 29.90 -36.71
C VAL A 122 -29.55 31.01 -35.77
N ILE A 123 -29.13 30.92 -34.51
CA ILE A 123 -29.19 32.00 -33.53
C ILE A 123 -27.77 32.47 -33.26
N SER A 124 -27.53 33.76 -33.43
CA SER A 124 -26.25 34.37 -33.11
C SER A 124 -26.22 34.87 -31.68
N VAL A 125 -25.10 34.60 -31.01
CA VAL A 125 -24.75 35.19 -29.71
C VAL A 125 -23.50 36.05 -29.85
N ALA A 126 -23.30 36.99 -28.92
CA ALA A 126 -22.17 37.92 -28.97
C ALA A 126 -20.82 37.18 -28.99
N SER A 127 -20.69 36.20 -28.10
CA SER A 127 -19.63 35.18 -28.10
C SER A 127 -20.25 33.89 -27.58
N LEU A 128 -20.04 32.78 -28.28
CA LEU A 128 -20.31 31.45 -27.73
C LEU A 128 -19.24 31.15 -26.67
N PRO A 129 -19.61 30.62 -25.49
CA PRO A 129 -18.62 30.04 -24.59
C PRO A 129 -17.87 28.91 -25.31
N SER A 130 -16.54 28.87 -25.18
CA SER A 130 -15.71 27.87 -25.88
C SER A 130 -16.04 26.46 -25.38
N LEU A 131 -16.11 25.50 -26.29
CA LEU A 131 -16.33 24.09 -25.98
C LEU A 131 -14.97 23.39 -25.86
N ASN A 132 -14.46 23.19 -24.65
CA ASN A 132 -13.17 22.52 -24.47
C ASN A 132 -13.18 21.10 -25.05
N ASN A 133 -12.17 20.75 -25.87
CA ASN A 133 -12.14 19.45 -26.59
C ASN A 133 -12.17 18.23 -25.65
N THR A 134 -11.56 18.33 -24.46
CA THR A 134 -11.42 17.18 -23.54
C THR A 134 -12.61 16.98 -22.63
N SER A 135 -13.14 18.06 -22.05
CA SER A 135 -14.29 18.05 -21.15
C SER A 135 -14.77 19.46 -20.87
N ASP A 136 -16.09 19.63 -20.70
CA ASP A 136 -16.69 20.93 -20.35
C ASP A 136 -18.06 20.78 -19.68
N ILE A 137 -18.56 21.87 -19.07
CA ILE A 137 -19.87 21.94 -18.43
C ILE A 137 -20.66 23.13 -18.99
N PHE A 138 -21.74 22.85 -19.70
CA PHE A 138 -22.64 23.86 -20.26
C PHE A 138 -23.97 23.89 -19.54
N THR A 139 -24.43 25.09 -19.20
CA THR A 139 -25.70 25.31 -18.51
C THR A 139 -26.59 26.28 -19.28
N LEU A 140 -27.80 25.84 -19.60
CA LEU A 140 -28.85 26.68 -20.18
C LEU A 140 -29.79 27.15 -19.07
N ARG A 141 -29.97 28.48 -18.94
CA ARG A 141 -30.88 29.08 -17.97
C ARG A 141 -31.95 29.93 -18.64
N SER A 142 -33.17 29.89 -18.08
CA SER A 142 -34.24 30.81 -18.46
C SER A 142 -33.97 32.24 -17.97
N ALA A 143 -34.77 33.18 -18.47
CA ALA A 143 -34.69 34.60 -18.10
C ALA A 143 -34.85 34.89 -16.59
N ASP A 144 -35.48 33.99 -15.83
CA ASP A 144 -35.61 34.06 -14.36
C ASP A 144 -34.49 33.30 -13.61
N GLY A 145 -33.45 32.83 -14.32
CA GLY A 145 -32.25 32.21 -13.75
C GLY A 145 -32.35 30.71 -13.46
N LYS A 146 -33.50 30.07 -13.74
CA LYS A 146 -33.67 28.63 -13.52
C LYS A 146 -32.88 27.83 -14.54
N ILE A 147 -32.24 26.75 -14.10
CA ILE A 147 -31.57 25.80 -14.99
C ILE A 147 -32.64 25.01 -15.75
N ILE A 148 -32.58 25.11 -17.09
CA ILE A 148 -33.46 24.38 -17.99
C ILE A 148 -32.81 23.05 -18.42
N ASP A 149 -31.53 23.09 -18.81
CA ASP A 149 -30.72 21.91 -19.11
C ASP A 149 -29.25 22.17 -18.75
N GLN A 150 -28.50 21.10 -18.48
CA GLN A 150 -27.06 21.14 -18.21
C GLN A 150 -26.39 19.87 -18.74
N VAL A 151 -25.22 20.03 -19.35
CA VAL A 151 -24.41 18.94 -19.92
C VAL A 151 -22.98 19.05 -19.41
N ASN A 152 -22.38 17.94 -18.99
CA ASN A 152 -21.01 17.84 -18.47
C ASN A 152 -20.19 16.77 -19.22
N TYR A 153 -19.83 17.05 -20.48
CA TYR A 153 -19.22 16.03 -21.33
C TYR A 153 -17.72 15.83 -21.05
N ASP A 154 -17.22 14.65 -21.43
CA ASP A 154 -15.79 14.34 -21.58
C ASP A 154 -15.57 13.42 -22.80
N LEU A 155 -14.31 13.14 -23.16
CA LEU A 155 -13.97 12.29 -24.32
C LEU A 155 -14.64 10.90 -24.30
N SER A 156 -14.96 10.33 -23.14
CA SER A 156 -15.60 9.02 -23.06
C SER A 156 -17.01 9.01 -23.63
N TRP A 157 -17.67 10.17 -23.72
CA TRP A 157 -19.04 10.31 -24.25
C TRP A 157 -19.12 10.01 -25.75
N TYR A 158 -18.01 10.12 -26.49
CA TYR A 158 -17.98 9.74 -27.91
C TYR A 158 -18.24 8.24 -28.09
N LYS A 159 -17.83 7.41 -27.12
CA LYS A 159 -17.84 5.93 -27.18
C LYS A 159 -17.17 5.38 -28.45
N ASP A 160 -16.24 6.15 -29.03
CA ASP A 160 -15.50 5.84 -30.26
C ASP A 160 -14.12 6.53 -30.23
N LYS A 161 -13.05 5.72 -30.20
CA LYS A 161 -11.66 6.19 -30.11
C LYS A 161 -11.15 6.95 -31.33
N THR A 162 -11.82 6.83 -32.46
CA THR A 162 -11.45 7.58 -33.67
C THR A 162 -12.09 8.96 -33.64
N LYS A 163 -13.38 9.01 -33.27
CA LYS A 163 -14.18 10.25 -33.29
C LYS A 163 -13.87 11.20 -32.14
N GLU A 164 -13.29 10.71 -31.04
CA GLU A 164 -12.80 11.56 -29.95
C GLU A 164 -11.60 12.46 -30.36
N ASN A 165 -11.01 12.28 -31.55
CA ASN A 165 -9.89 13.09 -32.05
C ASN A 165 -10.32 14.25 -33.00
N GLY A 166 -11.59 14.62 -32.97
CA GLY A 166 -12.12 15.77 -33.70
C GLY A 166 -12.86 15.46 -35.01
N GLY A 167 -13.55 16.48 -35.53
CA GLY A 167 -14.40 16.44 -36.72
C GLY A 167 -15.81 15.87 -36.50
N TYR A 168 -16.14 15.42 -35.29
CA TYR A 168 -17.45 14.85 -34.96
C TYR A 168 -18.11 15.57 -33.78
N SER A 169 -19.43 15.75 -33.85
CA SER A 169 -20.23 16.24 -32.74
C SER A 169 -20.60 15.12 -31.76
N LEU A 170 -20.85 15.50 -30.50
CA LEU A 170 -21.59 14.71 -29.53
C LEU A 170 -23.09 14.96 -29.72
N GLU A 171 -23.85 13.90 -29.90
CA GLU A 171 -25.30 13.94 -30.14
C GLU A 171 -26.07 13.23 -29.02
N LYS A 172 -27.13 13.87 -28.52
CA LYS A 172 -28.08 13.27 -27.57
C LYS A 172 -28.94 12.19 -28.25
N ILE A 173 -29.06 11.01 -27.65
CA ILE A 173 -29.81 9.86 -28.21
C ILE A 173 -31.32 10.09 -28.08
N ASN A 174 -31.79 10.42 -26.88
CA ASN A 174 -33.20 10.67 -26.59
C ASN A 174 -33.38 12.03 -25.91
N PRO A 175 -33.88 13.06 -26.62
CA PRO A 175 -34.06 14.41 -26.07
C PRO A 175 -35.08 14.52 -24.92
N THR A 176 -35.91 13.49 -24.72
CA THR A 176 -36.91 13.43 -23.64
C THR A 176 -36.48 12.59 -22.45
N ASP A 177 -35.33 11.93 -22.55
CA ASP A 177 -34.77 11.11 -21.49
C ASP A 177 -34.00 11.97 -20.48
N SER A 178 -34.57 12.06 -19.28
CA SER A 178 -34.03 12.83 -18.17
C SER A 178 -33.07 12.05 -17.27
N CYS A 179 -32.92 10.74 -17.51
CA CYS A 179 -32.24 9.86 -16.59
C CYS A 179 -30.87 9.39 -17.04
N HIS A 180 -30.66 8.95 -18.29
CA HIS A 180 -29.42 8.22 -18.59
C HIS A 180 -28.16 9.13 -18.61
N GLY A 181 -28.30 10.45 -18.44
CA GLY A 181 -27.16 11.34 -18.22
C GLY A 181 -26.15 11.26 -19.37
N ASN A 182 -24.91 10.88 -19.07
CA ASN A 182 -23.86 10.65 -20.07
C ASN A 182 -24.17 9.49 -21.02
N ASP A 183 -24.91 8.49 -20.56
CA ASP A 183 -25.25 7.32 -21.37
C ASP A 183 -26.27 7.64 -22.48
N ASN A 184 -26.92 8.80 -22.39
CA ASN A 184 -27.80 9.37 -23.41
C ASN A 184 -27.05 10.15 -24.51
N TRP A 185 -25.73 9.96 -24.67
CA TRP A 185 -24.90 10.63 -25.67
C TRP A 185 -24.00 9.66 -26.42
N LEU A 186 -23.76 9.97 -27.69
CA LEU A 186 -22.85 9.25 -28.59
C LEU A 186 -22.20 10.22 -29.58
N ALA A 187 -21.06 9.82 -30.15
CA ALA A 187 -20.53 10.50 -31.32
C ALA A 187 -21.52 10.42 -32.50
N SER A 188 -21.63 11.49 -33.28
CA SER A 188 -22.45 11.51 -34.49
C SER A 188 -22.13 10.33 -35.40
N LYS A 189 -23.17 9.64 -35.87
CA LYS A 189 -23.10 8.62 -36.94
C LYS A 189 -23.24 9.24 -38.32
N ASN A 190 -23.51 10.54 -38.42
CA ASN A 190 -23.61 11.21 -39.71
C ASN A 190 -22.23 11.27 -40.39
N MET A 191 -22.19 10.97 -41.68
CA MET A 191 -20.95 10.98 -42.45
C MET A 191 -20.31 12.38 -42.57
N ARG A 192 -21.06 13.45 -42.29
CA ARG A 192 -20.56 14.83 -42.31
C ARG A 192 -19.84 15.26 -41.02
N GLY A 193 -19.94 14.44 -39.97
CA GLY A 193 -19.43 14.78 -38.63
C GLY A 193 -20.50 15.23 -37.64
N GLY A 194 -21.68 15.64 -38.09
CA GLY A 194 -22.78 16.07 -37.20
C GLY A 194 -24.09 16.28 -37.95
N THR A 195 -25.13 16.71 -37.24
CA THR A 195 -26.50 16.93 -37.75
C THR A 195 -27.07 18.32 -37.45
N PRO A 196 -26.29 19.41 -37.55
CA PRO A 196 -26.74 20.74 -37.13
C PRO A 196 -28.01 21.16 -37.86
N GLY A 197 -29.01 21.60 -37.09
CA GLY A 197 -30.32 22.04 -37.57
C GLY A 197 -31.33 20.92 -37.81
N THR A 198 -30.98 19.66 -37.53
CA THR A 198 -31.81 18.48 -37.84
C THR A 198 -31.79 17.45 -36.72
N GLN A 199 -32.59 16.38 -36.85
CA GLN A 199 -32.61 15.31 -35.87
C GLN A 199 -31.27 14.57 -35.81
N ASN A 200 -30.75 14.38 -34.60
CA ASN A 200 -29.53 13.62 -34.33
C ASN A 200 -29.51 12.26 -35.05
N SER A 201 -28.36 11.93 -35.63
CA SER A 201 -28.13 10.67 -36.33
C SER A 201 -28.15 9.45 -35.39
N VAL A 202 -27.93 9.68 -34.10
CA VAL A 202 -28.03 8.65 -33.04
C VAL A 202 -29.40 8.60 -32.39
N TYR A 203 -30.38 9.38 -32.86
CA TYR A 203 -31.70 9.46 -32.24
C TYR A 203 -32.35 8.09 -32.09
N SER A 204 -32.82 7.78 -30.88
CA SER A 204 -33.59 6.58 -30.61
C SER A 204 -34.59 6.81 -29.48
N ILE A 205 -35.77 6.21 -29.63
CA ILE A 205 -36.76 6.06 -28.56
C ILE A 205 -36.94 4.60 -28.16
N LEU A 206 -36.10 3.70 -28.68
CA LEU A 206 -36.15 2.30 -28.29
C LEU A 206 -35.83 2.22 -26.79
N PRO A 207 -36.64 1.49 -26.00
CA PRO A 207 -36.37 1.33 -24.58
C PRO A 207 -35.05 0.58 -24.41
N ASP A 208 -34.23 1.05 -23.47
CA ASP A 208 -33.23 0.18 -22.87
C ASP A 208 -33.96 -1.04 -22.30
N THR A 209 -33.41 -2.23 -22.52
CA THR A 209 -33.98 -3.50 -22.06
C THR A 209 -33.06 -4.25 -21.09
N ILE A 210 -31.92 -3.66 -20.75
CA ILE A 210 -30.88 -4.28 -19.91
C ILE A 210 -31.07 -3.78 -18.49
N ALA A 211 -31.14 -4.69 -17.51
CA ALA A 211 -31.23 -4.31 -16.12
C ALA A 211 -29.86 -3.86 -15.57
N PRO A 212 -29.83 -2.96 -14.56
CA PRO A 212 -28.59 -2.46 -13.99
C PRO A 212 -27.75 -3.60 -13.41
N LYS A 213 -26.44 -3.54 -13.61
CA LYS A 213 -25.48 -4.55 -13.13
C LYS A 213 -24.68 -4.00 -11.96
N LEU A 214 -24.63 -4.78 -10.88
CA LEU A 214 -23.75 -4.49 -9.75
C LEU A 214 -22.28 -4.63 -10.19
N ILE A 215 -21.54 -3.52 -10.17
CA ILE A 215 -20.09 -3.47 -10.44
C ILE A 215 -19.31 -3.79 -9.16
N ASN A 216 -19.68 -3.16 -8.04
CA ASN A 216 -18.90 -3.24 -6.81
C ASN A 216 -19.78 -3.24 -5.57
N LEU A 217 -19.35 -3.98 -4.55
CA LEU A 217 -19.88 -3.94 -3.19
C LEU A 217 -18.71 -3.70 -2.24
N GLN A 218 -18.80 -2.64 -1.45
CA GLN A 218 -17.79 -2.30 -0.46
C GLN A 218 -18.42 -2.13 0.92
N ILE A 219 -17.79 -2.67 1.95
CA ILE A 219 -18.21 -2.48 3.34
C ILE A 219 -17.51 -1.23 3.87
N THR A 220 -18.28 -0.25 4.33
CA THR A 220 -17.73 1.03 4.80
C THR A 220 -17.46 0.99 6.30
N ASP A 221 -18.36 0.36 7.05
CA ASP A 221 -18.24 0.15 8.49
C ASP A 221 -19.06 -1.08 8.92
N SER A 222 -19.28 -1.26 10.23
CA SER A 222 -19.99 -2.43 10.75
C SER A 222 -21.49 -2.47 10.44
N VAL A 223 -22.10 -1.42 9.89
CA VAL A 223 -23.54 -1.36 9.56
C VAL A 223 -23.82 -0.91 8.14
N THR A 224 -22.81 -0.42 7.41
CA THR A 224 -23.00 0.22 6.12
C THR A 224 -22.25 -0.47 4.99
N ILE A 225 -22.97 -0.71 3.89
CA ILE A 225 -22.41 -1.16 2.61
C ILE A 225 -22.65 -0.11 1.53
N GLN A 226 -21.74 -0.02 0.58
CA GLN A 226 -21.83 0.79 -0.61
C GLN A 226 -21.92 -0.14 -1.82
N LEU A 227 -22.90 0.09 -2.68
CA LEU A 227 -23.10 -0.61 -3.95
C LEU A 227 -22.85 0.37 -5.09
N VAL A 228 -22.18 -0.09 -6.15
CA VAL A 228 -21.95 0.68 -7.37
C VAL A 228 -22.48 -0.11 -8.56
N PHE A 229 -23.26 0.54 -9.42
CA PHE A 229 -23.87 -0.01 -10.62
C PHE A 229 -23.25 0.60 -11.88
N ASP A 230 -23.41 -0.05 -13.03
CA ASP A 230 -22.90 0.41 -14.32
C ASP A 230 -23.69 1.55 -14.94
N GLU A 231 -24.95 1.69 -14.55
CA GLU A 231 -25.88 2.69 -15.07
C GLU A 231 -26.66 3.41 -13.97
N ALA A 232 -27.37 4.48 -14.37
CA ALA A 232 -28.14 5.31 -13.46
C ALA A 232 -29.46 4.64 -13.06
N LEU A 233 -29.68 4.51 -11.76
CA LEU A 233 -30.86 3.94 -11.15
C LEU A 233 -32.03 4.92 -11.14
N ASP A 234 -33.26 4.41 -11.23
CA ASP A 234 -34.44 5.20 -10.93
C ASP A 234 -34.53 5.43 -9.41
N SER A 235 -34.47 6.70 -8.99
CA SER A 235 -34.40 7.05 -7.58
C SER A 235 -35.66 6.70 -6.80
N ILE A 236 -36.83 6.67 -7.45
CA ILE A 236 -38.10 6.35 -6.79
C ILE A 236 -38.14 4.85 -6.49
N THR A 237 -37.84 4.03 -7.50
CA THR A 237 -37.84 2.58 -7.36
C THR A 237 -36.71 2.10 -6.44
N ALA A 238 -35.54 2.75 -6.47
CA ALA A 238 -34.42 2.42 -5.61
C ALA A 238 -34.74 2.56 -4.11
N ILE A 239 -35.54 3.57 -3.73
CA ILE A 239 -36.00 3.76 -2.34
C ILE A 239 -36.96 2.63 -1.92
N SER A 240 -37.78 2.12 -2.85
CA SER A 240 -38.72 1.03 -2.60
C SER A 240 -38.18 -0.37 -2.88
N ALA A 241 -36.93 -0.48 -3.35
CA ALA A 241 -36.31 -1.76 -3.68
C ALA A 241 -36.04 -2.59 -2.42
N SER A 242 -36.01 -3.91 -2.60
CA SER A 242 -35.82 -4.88 -1.53
C SER A 242 -34.35 -5.25 -1.39
N PHE A 243 -33.79 -4.97 -0.21
CA PHE A 243 -32.41 -5.31 0.17
C PHE A 243 -32.44 -6.20 1.42
N ILE A 244 -32.33 -7.51 1.22
CA ILE A 244 -32.47 -8.49 2.31
C ILE A 244 -31.11 -9.11 2.62
N LEU A 245 -30.71 -9.03 3.89
CA LEU A 245 -29.56 -9.77 4.40
C LEU A 245 -30.01 -11.10 5.02
N ASN A 246 -29.32 -12.18 4.69
CA ASN A 246 -29.59 -13.51 5.25
C ASN A 246 -29.32 -13.62 6.77
N ASN A 247 -28.66 -12.62 7.37
CA ASN A 247 -28.40 -12.55 8.81
C ASN A 247 -29.56 -11.92 9.62
N GLY A 248 -30.66 -11.51 8.96
CA GLY A 248 -31.82 -10.91 9.60
C GLY A 248 -31.63 -9.46 10.07
N SER A 249 -30.62 -8.76 9.55
CA SER A 249 -30.50 -7.30 9.68
C SER A 249 -31.42 -6.63 8.66
N VAL A 250 -32.03 -5.51 9.05
CA VAL A 250 -33.02 -4.78 8.26
C VAL A 250 -32.41 -3.46 7.81
N LEU A 251 -32.71 -3.06 6.58
CA LEU A 251 -32.31 -1.76 6.05
C LEU A 251 -32.96 -0.63 6.86
N ASN A 252 -32.14 0.25 7.43
CA ASN A 252 -32.58 1.40 8.21
C ASN A 252 -32.56 2.69 7.38
N ASN A 253 -31.53 2.87 6.54
CA ASN A 253 -31.37 4.06 5.72
C ASN A 253 -30.74 3.71 4.36
N LEU A 254 -31.13 4.45 3.32
CA LEU A 254 -30.60 4.34 1.96
C LEU A 254 -30.31 5.75 1.44
N HIS A 255 -29.08 5.94 0.97
CA HIS A 255 -28.67 7.15 0.29
C HIS A 255 -28.29 6.84 -1.16
N ILE A 256 -28.75 7.67 -2.09
CA ILE A 256 -28.41 7.58 -3.52
C ILE A 256 -27.49 8.75 -3.82
N ASP A 257 -26.38 8.48 -4.48
CA ASP A 257 -25.47 9.53 -4.91
C ASP A 257 -26.09 10.42 -6.01
N ASN A 258 -25.46 11.58 -6.27
CA ASN A 258 -25.94 12.50 -7.29
C ASN A 258 -25.89 11.91 -8.71
N GLY A 259 -24.97 10.97 -8.98
CA GLY A 259 -24.86 10.26 -10.26
C GLY A 259 -25.92 9.16 -10.43
N ARG A 260 -26.61 8.79 -9.35
CA ARG A 260 -27.58 7.68 -9.26
C ARG A 260 -27.01 6.32 -9.65
N LYS A 261 -25.69 6.15 -9.60
CA LYS A 261 -25.01 4.87 -9.85
C LYS A 261 -24.56 4.21 -8.55
N MET A 262 -24.64 4.91 -7.42
CA MET A 262 -24.19 4.40 -6.12
C MET A 262 -25.31 4.45 -5.08
N LEU A 263 -25.47 3.34 -4.36
CA LEU A 263 -26.33 3.24 -3.19
C LEU A 263 -25.48 3.02 -1.94
N GLN A 264 -25.73 3.79 -0.89
CA GLN A 264 -25.21 3.52 0.45
C GLN A 264 -26.35 3.01 1.31
N LEU A 265 -26.22 1.76 1.76
CA LEU A 265 -27.22 1.03 2.53
C LEU A 265 -26.73 0.89 3.96
N GLN A 266 -27.49 1.42 4.92
CA GLN A 266 -27.20 1.31 6.35
C GLN A 266 -28.24 0.40 7.02
N PHE A 267 -27.77 -0.62 7.72
CA PHE A 267 -28.59 -1.61 8.42
C PHE A 267 -28.71 -1.30 9.92
N ASP A 268 -29.74 -1.86 10.55
CA ASP A 268 -30.06 -1.66 11.97
C ASP A 268 -29.11 -2.38 12.95
N LYS A 269 -28.44 -3.44 12.50
CA LYS A 269 -27.56 -4.29 13.31
C LYS A 269 -26.15 -4.32 12.75
N ALA A 270 -25.18 -4.29 13.66
CA ALA A 270 -23.78 -4.47 13.30
C ALA A 270 -23.54 -5.88 12.73
N PHE A 271 -22.78 -5.96 11.64
CA PHE A 271 -22.33 -7.20 11.03
C PHE A 271 -21.43 -7.97 11.99
N THR A 272 -21.71 -9.26 12.18
CA THR A 272 -20.83 -10.16 12.93
C THR A 272 -19.51 -10.33 12.15
N PRO A 273 -18.35 -10.03 12.76
CA PRO A 273 -17.07 -10.19 12.09
C PRO A 273 -16.81 -11.63 11.62
N SER A 274 -16.14 -11.77 10.48
CA SER A 274 -15.71 -13.04 9.88
C SER A 274 -16.83 -14.00 9.51
N GLN A 275 -18.09 -13.54 9.49
CA GLN A 275 -19.22 -14.31 8.98
C GLN A 275 -19.59 -13.89 7.56
N LYS A 276 -19.78 -14.87 6.69
CA LYS A 276 -20.26 -14.66 5.33
C LYS A 276 -21.74 -14.27 5.35
N ILE A 277 -22.07 -13.09 4.83
CA ILE A 277 -23.42 -12.54 4.72
C ILE A 277 -23.79 -12.47 3.24
N SER A 278 -25.01 -12.87 2.91
CA SER A 278 -25.58 -12.75 1.57
C SER A 278 -26.56 -11.58 1.55
N LEU A 279 -26.39 -10.68 0.58
CA LEU A 279 -27.33 -9.64 0.21
C LEU A 279 -28.13 -10.09 -1.02
N THR A 280 -29.45 -10.08 -0.90
CA THR A 280 -30.39 -10.25 -2.01
C THR A 280 -31.00 -8.90 -2.36
N ILE A 281 -30.86 -8.50 -3.62
CA ILE A 281 -31.40 -7.28 -4.22
C ILE A 281 -32.54 -7.66 -5.16
N SER A 282 -33.73 -7.10 -4.93
CA SER A 282 -34.90 -7.26 -5.78
C SER A 282 -35.60 -5.92 -5.96
N ASP A 283 -36.36 -5.78 -7.04
CA ASP A 283 -37.18 -4.61 -7.34
C ASP A 283 -36.44 -3.30 -7.63
N LEU A 284 -35.11 -3.33 -7.64
CA LEU A 284 -34.27 -2.23 -8.08
C LEU A 284 -34.34 -2.11 -9.61
N GLN A 285 -34.61 -0.90 -10.11
CA GLN A 285 -34.74 -0.63 -11.53
C GLN A 285 -33.82 0.51 -11.97
N ASP A 286 -33.43 0.46 -13.23
CA ASP A 286 -32.99 1.65 -13.94
C ASP A 286 -34.19 2.55 -14.29
N CYS A 287 -33.94 3.59 -15.06
CA CYS A 287 -34.98 4.51 -15.50
C CYS A 287 -35.76 4.11 -16.74
N ALA A 288 -35.26 3.14 -17.50
CA ALA A 288 -36.05 2.52 -18.58
C ALA A 288 -37.07 1.51 -18.02
N GLY A 289 -36.97 1.19 -16.72
CA GLY A 289 -37.84 0.26 -16.01
C GLY A 289 -37.32 -1.18 -16.04
N ASN A 290 -36.06 -1.39 -16.45
CA ASN A 290 -35.48 -2.73 -16.40
C ASN A 290 -35.09 -3.07 -14.98
N LYS A 291 -35.51 -4.26 -14.57
CA LYS A 291 -35.60 -4.62 -13.16
C LYS A 291 -34.59 -5.70 -12.82
N ILE A 292 -33.79 -5.45 -11.78
CA ILE A 292 -33.05 -6.49 -11.08
C ILE A 292 -34.05 -7.33 -10.27
N ASN A 293 -34.11 -8.62 -10.57
CA ASN A 293 -34.88 -9.58 -9.81
C ASN A 293 -33.94 -10.61 -9.17
N ASN A 294 -33.90 -10.67 -7.84
CA ASN A 294 -33.21 -11.70 -7.07
C ASN A 294 -31.69 -11.78 -7.33
N LEU A 295 -31.02 -10.63 -7.47
CA LEU A 295 -29.56 -10.58 -7.52
C LEU A 295 -29.00 -10.89 -6.13
N GLN A 296 -28.23 -11.97 -6.02
CA GLN A 296 -27.57 -12.35 -4.78
C GLN A 296 -26.07 -12.09 -4.87
N THR A 297 -25.51 -11.43 -3.86
CA THR A 297 -24.07 -11.20 -3.69
C THR A 297 -23.65 -11.47 -2.26
N ASP A 298 -22.41 -11.93 -2.06
CA ASP A 298 -21.89 -12.30 -0.75
C ASP A 298 -20.77 -11.36 -0.31
N PHE A 299 -20.73 -11.05 0.98
CA PHE A 299 -19.67 -10.26 1.60
C PHE A 299 -19.32 -10.77 3.00
N THR A 300 -18.13 -10.41 3.50
CA THR A 300 -17.70 -10.71 4.86
C THR A 300 -17.17 -9.44 5.51
N PHE A 301 -17.76 -9.02 6.63
CA PHE A 301 -17.22 -7.94 7.43
C PHE A 301 -16.07 -8.45 8.28
N TYR A 302 -14.92 -7.78 8.26
CA TYR A 302 -13.80 -8.09 9.11
C TYR A 302 -13.57 -6.95 10.11
N LYS A 303 -13.31 -7.30 11.37
CA LYS A 303 -12.90 -6.36 12.41
C LYS A 303 -11.43 -6.61 12.71
N PRO A 304 -10.51 -5.72 12.29
CA PRO A 304 -9.10 -5.89 12.57
C PRO A 304 -8.80 -5.81 14.07
N GLU A 305 -7.84 -6.62 14.51
CA GLU A 305 -7.30 -6.61 15.86
C GLU A 305 -5.82 -6.19 15.86
N ILE A 306 -5.32 -5.73 17.02
CA ILE A 306 -3.92 -5.33 17.17
C ILE A 306 -3.04 -6.58 17.14
N ALA A 307 -2.02 -6.56 16.27
CA ALA A 307 -0.99 -7.58 16.24
C ALA A 307 -0.06 -7.46 17.45
N ASN A 308 0.11 -8.56 18.15
CA ASN A 308 1.14 -8.75 19.16
C ASN A 308 2.44 -9.25 18.51
N ARG A 309 3.53 -9.21 19.26
CA ARG A 309 4.79 -9.80 18.85
C ARG A 309 4.59 -11.27 18.45
N TYR A 310 5.13 -11.63 17.29
CA TYR A 310 4.98 -12.96 16.67
C TYR A 310 3.56 -13.35 16.24
N ASP A 311 2.58 -12.44 16.19
CA ASP A 311 1.31 -12.75 15.50
C ASP A 311 1.53 -12.85 13.98
N ILE A 312 2.42 -12.00 13.45
CA ILE A 312 2.90 -12.05 12.07
C ILE A 312 4.38 -12.41 12.09
N ILE A 313 4.79 -13.29 11.18
CA ILE A 313 6.17 -13.70 10.99
C ILE A 313 6.58 -13.53 9.53
N ILE A 314 7.88 -13.41 9.27
CA ILE A 314 8.40 -13.49 7.90
C ILE A 314 8.56 -14.97 7.55
N SER A 315 7.69 -15.52 6.70
CA SER A 315 7.72 -16.94 6.34
C SER A 315 8.74 -17.26 5.26
N GLU A 316 9.04 -16.31 4.39
CA GLU A 316 9.91 -16.53 3.22
C GLU A 316 10.66 -15.25 2.84
N ILE A 317 11.91 -15.40 2.39
CA ILE A 317 12.79 -14.30 1.95
C ILE A 317 13.47 -14.71 0.65
N MET A 318 13.23 -13.99 -0.45
CA MET A 318 13.97 -14.12 -1.70
C MET A 318 14.93 -12.93 -1.83
N ALA A 319 16.13 -13.06 -1.27
CA ALA A 319 17.14 -12.00 -1.29
C ALA A 319 17.98 -11.99 -2.56
N ASN A 320 18.34 -13.17 -3.08
CA ASN A 320 19.16 -13.31 -4.29
C ASN A 320 18.37 -14.07 -5.37
N PRO A 321 17.40 -13.42 -6.05
CA PRO A 321 16.69 -14.06 -7.14
C PRO A 321 17.64 -14.40 -8.31
N GLY A 322 17.24 -15.32 -9.18
CA GLY A 322 18.10 -15.75 -10.29
C GLY A 322 17.33 -16.48 -11.38
N SER A 323 17.90 -16.54 -12.58
CA SER A 323 17.25 -17.15 -13.77
C SER A 323 17.25 -18.68 -13.81
N ASN A 324 17.82 -19.32 -12.79
CA ASN A 324 17.99 -20.77 -12.73
C ASN A 324 16.72 -21.49 -12.22
N THR A 325 15.70 -20.75 -11.81
CA THR A 325 14.43 -21.28 -11.31
C THR A 325 13.24 -20.65 -12.03
N PRO A 326 12.06 -21.31 -12.04
CA PRO A 326 10.83 -20.77 -12.62
C PRO A 326 10.33 -19.44 -12.03
N LEU A 327 10.67 -19.11 -10.79
CA LEU A 327 10.29 -17.81 -10.21
C LEU A 327 10.95 -16.65 -10.98
N PRO A 328 10.27 -15.51 -11.09
CA PRO A 328 10.84 -14.34 -11.76
C PRO A 328 12.06 -13.83 -10.99
N ASN A 329 12.94 -13.10 -11.69
CA ASN A 329 14.12 -12.50 -11.09
C ASN A 329 13.77 -11.26 -10.24
N VAL A 330 13.05 -11.48 -9.13
CA VAL A 330 12.42 -10.47 -8.29
C VAL A 330 12.66 -10.78 -6.81
N GLU A 331 13.07 -9.78 -6.04
CA GLU A 331 13.14 -9.85 -4.59
C GLU A 331 11.75 -9.80 -3.96
N TYR A 332 11.54 -10.58 -2.89
CA TYR A 332 10.32 -10.48 -2.10
C TYR A 332 10.54 -10.94 -0.66
N VAL A 333 9.63 -10.49 0.21
CA VAL A 333 9.48 -10.99 1.58
C VAL A 333 8.03 -11.40 1.78
N GLU A 334 7.81 -12.59 2.32
CA GLU A 334 6.47 -13.07 2.63
C GLU A 334 6.15 -12.92 4.11
N LEU A 335 4.99 -12.35 4.41
CA LEU A 335 4.43 -12.30 5.75
C LEU A 335 3.36 -13.37 5.91
N TYR A 336 3.41 -14.10 7.03
CA TYR A 336 2.39 -15.06 7.43
C TYR A 336 1.76 -14.66 8.76
N ASN A 337 0.42 -14.61 8.81
CA ASN A 337 -0.32 -14.44 10.04
C ASN A 337 -0.57 -15.79 10.70
N ARG A 338 0.13 -16.03 11.81
CA ARG A 338 0.04 -17.25 12.61
C ARG A 338 -0.97 -17.16 13.76
N SER A 339 -1.66 -16.02 13.88
CA SER A 339 -2.65 -15.78 14.93
C SER A 339 -4.07 -16.05 14.42
N GLY A 340 -5.02 -16.20 15.35
CA GLY A 340 -6.45 -16.28 15.04
C GLY A 340 -7.09 -14.92 14.71
N LYS A 341 -6.30 -13.84 14.65
CA LYS A 341 -6.77 -12.46 14.47
C LYS A 341 -6.84 -12.10 13.00
N VAL A 342 -7.79 -11.25 12.62
CA VAL A 342 -7.68 -10.49 11.37
C VAL A 342 -6.81 -9.28 11.64
N ILE A 343 -5.72 -9.10 10.90
CA ILE A 343 -4.77 -8.01 11.14
C ILE A 343 -4.77 -7.07 9.93
N SER A 344 -4.99 -5.78 10.17
CA SER A 344 -4.76 -4.77 9.14
C SER A 344 -3.30 -4.38 9.13
N LEU A 345 -2.65 -4.49 7.97
CA LEU A 345 -1.26 -4.05 7.76
C LEU A 345 -1.16 -2.55 7.50
N LYS A 346 -2.29 -1.82 7.49
CA LYS A 346 -2.29 -0.37 7.29
C LYS A 346 -1.34 0.31 8.27
N ASN A 347 -0.38 1.06 7.74
CA ASN A 347 0.65 1.77 8.50
C ASN A 347 1.62 0.89 9.29
N PHE A 348 1.61 -0.44 9.11
CA PHE A 348 2.75 -1.26 9.54
C PHE A 348 4.01 -0.77 8.84
N ARG A 349 5.15 -0.97 9.47
CA ARG A 349 6.45 -0.57 8.95
C ARG A 349 7.28 -1.81 8.67
N TYR A 350 7.65 -2.00 7.41
CA TYR A 350 8.65 -2.95 6.98
C TYR A 350 9.95 -2.21 6.73
N ALA A 351 11.07 -2.73 7.24
CA ALA A 351 12.35 -2.06 7.12
C ALA A 351 13.51 -3.06 7.00
N ASP A 352 14.54 -2.64 6.29
CA ASP A 352 15.90 -3.17 6.42
C ASP A 352 16.72 -2.25 7.37
N ALA A 353 18.04 -2.44 7.45
CA ALA A 353 18.91 -1.60 8.29
C ALA A 353 19.01 -0.12 7.86
N SER A 354 18.66 0.19 6.61
CA SER A 354 18.85 1.49 5.94
C SER A 354 17.53 2.20 5.55
N THR A 355 16.50 1.43 5.22
CA THR A 355 15.27 1.89 4.58
C THR A 355 14.06 1.40 5.37
N ASN A 356 13.06 2.26 5.52
CA ASN A 356 11.83 1.98 6.23
C ASN A 356 10.63 2.43 5.41
N VAL A 357 9.66 1.56 5.19
CA VAL A 357 8.48 1.80 4.37
C VAL A 357 7.20 1.45 5.12
N SER A 358 6.19 2.33 5.01
CA SER A 358 4.85 2.04 5.50
C SER A 358 4.09 1.16 4.52
N LEU A 359 3.50 0.09 5.03
CA LEU A 359 2.70 -0.84 4.26
C LEU A 359 1.31 -0.23 3.95
N PRO A 360 0.77 -0.52 2.74
CA PRO A 360 -0.59 -0.11 2.38
C PRO A 360 -1.63 -0.89 3.20
N GLU A 361 -2.89 -0.50 3.05
CA GLU A 361 -3.99 -1.23 3.68
C GLU A 361 -4.13 -2.62 3.04
N PHE A 362 -3.95 -3.64 3.87
CA PHE A 362 -4.16 -5.03 3.52
C PHE A 362 -4.69 -5.77 4.75
N LEU A 363 -5.79 -6.51 4.60
CA LEU A 363 -6.33 -7.35 5.66
C LEU A 363 -5.69 -8.74 5.59
N LEU A 364 -4.73 -8.99 6.47
CA LEU A 364 -4.08 -10.29 6.61
C LEU A 364 -4.94 -11.16 7.53
N LEU A 365 -5.66 -12.10 6.92
CA LEU A 365 -6.56 -13.03 7.60
C LEU A 365 -5.79 -14.07 8.42
N PRO A 366 -6.42 -14.74 9.39
CA PRO A 366 -5.82 -15.89 10.08
C PRO A 366 -5.32 -16.93 9.08
N ASP A 367 -4.16 -17.52 9.37
CA ASP A 367 -3.52 -18.57 8.57
C ASP A 367 -3.31 -18.21 7.08
N SER A 368 -3.14 -16.92 6.80
CA SER A 368 -2.94 -16.41 5.44
C SER A 368 -1.59 -15.71 5.24
N PHE A 369 -1.21 -15.60 3.98
CA PHE A 369 0.05 -15.03 3.52
C PHE A 369 -0.18 -13.76 2.71
N VAL A 370 0.81 -12.86 2.74
CA VAL A 370 0.96 -11.76 1.78
C VAL A 370 2.42 -11.61 1.40
N VAL A 371 2.66 -11.49 0.09
CA VAL A 371 4.00 -11.24 -0.46
C VAL A 371 4.21 -9.75 -0.62
N LEU A 372 5.27 -9.23 -0.02
CA LEU A 372 5.74 -7.87 -0.22
C LEU A 372 6.82 -7.89 -1.31
N CYS A 373 6.71 -6.99 -2.29
CA CYS A 373 7.73 -6.78 -3.31
C CYS A 373 7.69 -5.32 -3.77
N ARG A 374 8.58 -4.93 -4.69
CA ARG A 374 8.51 -3.62 -5.35
C ARG A 374 7.26 -3.54 -6.24
N GLU A 375 6.58 -2.38 -6.24
CA GLU A 375 5.31 -2.17 -6.96
C GLU A 375 5.37 -2.57 -8.44
N ALA A 376 6.48 -2.26 -9.12
CA ALA A 376 6.67 -2.60 -10.53
C ALA A 376 6.86 -4.10 -10.81
N ASP A 377 7.15 -4.92 -9.80
CA ASP A 377 7.37 -6.37 -9.95
C ASP A 377 6.13 -7.21 -9.63
N VAL A 378 5.04 -6.59 -9.19
CA VAL A 378 3.78 -7.28 -8.83
C VAL A 378 3.29 -8.15 -10.00
N ALA A 379 3.27 -7.60 -11.21
CA ALA A 379 2.76 -8.30 -12.40
C ALA A 379 3.53 -9.61 -12.70
N SER A 380 4.83 -9.64 -12.41
CA SER A 380 5.69 -10.82 -12.63
C SER A 380 5.43 -11.94 -11.61
N LEU A 381 4.96 -11.60 -10.41
CA LEU A 381 4.69 -12.55 -9.33
C LEU A 381 3.24 -13.09 -9.32
N LEU A 382 2.29 -12.42 -9.97
CA LEU A 382 0.87 -12.84 -10.08
C LEU A 382 0.66 -14.30 -10.54
N PRO A 383 1.49 -14.89 -11.43
CA PRO A 383 1.34 -16.30 -11.80
C PRO A 383 1.61 -17.28 -10.65
N PHE A 384 2.31 -16.84 -9.59
CA PHE A 384 2.77 -17.69 -8.48
C PHE A 384 1.96 -17.48 -7.19
N CYS A 385 1.55 -16.24 -6.92
CA CYS A 385 0.79 -15.85 -5.72
C CYS A 385 -0.30 -14.82 -6.03
N ARG A 386 -1.39 -14.83 -5.24
CA ARG A 386 -2.52 -13.91 -5.40
C ARG A 386 -2.47 -12.70 -4.47
N ASN A 387 -2.04 -12.93 -3.22
CA ASN A 387 -1.96 -11.89 -2.21
C ASN A 387 -0.58 -11.22 -2.29
N ILE A 388 -0.50 -10.12 -3.02
CA ILE A 388 0.74 -9.35 -3.21
C ILE A 388 0.47 -7.90 -2.82
N SER A 389 1.39 -7.32 -2.07
CA SER A 389 1.40 -5.90 -1.71
C SER A 389 2.65 -5.25 -2.28
N GLY A 390 2.51 -4.56 -3.41
CA GLY A 390 3.57 -3.81 -4.06
C GLY A 390 3.92 -2.52 -3.31
N LEU A 391 5.22 -2.28 -3.10
CA LEU A 391 5.74 -1.12 -2.37
C LEU A 391 6.48 -0.17 -3.32
N LYS A 392 6.15 1.13 -3.24
CA LYS A 392 6.81 2.19 -4.03
C LYS A 392 8.28 2.38 -3.66
N SER A 393 8.58 2.28 -2.37
CA SER A 393 9.93 2.39 -1.81
C SER A 393 10.32 1.05 -1.20
N TRP A 394 10.82 0.15 -2.05
CA TRP A 394 11.24 -1.19 -1.63
C TRP A 394 12.58 -1.14 -0.87
N PRO A 395 12.65 -1.67 0.37
CA PRO A 395 13.92 -1.94 1.06
C PRO A 395 14.63 -3.10 0.34
N SER A 396 15.68 -2.80 -0.42
CA SER A 396 16.42 -3.78 -1.23
C SER A 396 17.14 -4.80 -0.36
N LEU A 397 17.05 -6.07 -0.72
CA LEU A 397 17.61 -7.17 0.07
C LEU A 397 19.07 -7.42 -0.29
N ASN A 398 19.99 -7.27 0.66
CA ASN A 398 21.40 -7.60 0.42
C ASN A 398 21.61 -9.12 0.28
N ASN A 399 22.26 -9.57 -0.81
CA ASN A 399 22.51 -10.99 -1.07
C ASN A 399 23.29 -11.70 0.04
N ALA A 400 24.32 -11.04 0.59
CA ALA A 400 25.16 -11.62 1.65
C ALA A 400 24.43 -11.73 3.00
N GLY A 401 23.41 -10.89 3.23
CA GLY A 401 22.65 -10.85 4.46
C GLY A 401 22.13 -9.46 4.80
N ASP A 402 21.01 -9.41 5.53
CA ASP A 402 20.40 -8.18 6.02
C ASP A 402 19.61 -8.41 7.33
N SER A 403 19.21 -7.32 7.96
CA SER A 403 18.39 -7.26 9.16
C SER A 403 16.99 -6.78 8.79
N LEU A 404 15.99 -7.65 8.86
CA LEU A 404 14.61 -7.33 8.51
C LEU A 404 13.75 -7.08 9.75
N TYR A 405 12.99 -6.00 9.71
CA TYR A 405 12.12 -5.55 10.79
C TYR A 405 10.68 -5.41 10.31
N LEU A 406 9.75 -5.97 11.08
CA LEU A 406 8.33 -5.69 10.95
C LEU A 406 7.82 -5.05 12.23
N ARG A 407 7.28 -3.83 12.13
CA ARG A 407 6.66 -3.11 13.25
C ARG A 407 5.21 -2.82 12.95
N ASN A 408 4.36 -2.84 13.97
CA ASN A 408 2.96 -2.44 13.81
C ASN A 408 2.85 -0.90 13.67
N ALA A 409 1.62 -0.42 13.49
CA ALA A 409 1.34 1.01 13.34
C ALA A 409 1.76 1.86 14.56
N ASN A 410 1.89 1.26 15.75
CA ASN A 410 2.35 1.94 16.97
C ASN A 410 3.89 1.93 17.11
N GLY A 411 4.62 1.29 16.19
CA GLY A 411 6.07 1.16 16.22
C GLY A 411 6.60 -0.03 17.03
N GLU A 412 5.71 -0.86 17.59
CA GLU A 412 6.07 -2.05 18.36
C GLU A 412 6.63 -3.12 17.42
N LEU A 413 7.71 -3.79 17.84
CA LEU A 413 8.35 -4.84 17.05
C LEU A 413 7.47 -6.10 17.03
N ILE A 414 7.04 -6.49 15.82
CA ILE A 414 6.24 -7.69 15.58
C ILE A 414 7.13 -8.88 15.23
N TYR A 415 8.06 -8.67 14.30
CA TYR A 415 9.01 -9.70 13.88
C TYR A 415 10.38 -9.11 13.53
N PHE A 416 11.42 -9.91 13.73
CA PHE A 416 12.79 -9.56 13.39
C PHE A 416 13.56 -10.81 12.96
N ILE A 417 14.40 -10.67 11.93
CA ILE A 417 15.33 -11.71 11.49
C ILE A 417 16.59 -11.07 10.91
N ASN A 418 17.75 -11.59 11.31
CA ASN A 418 19.01 -11.40 10.59
C ASN A 418 19.20 -12.60 9.67
N TYR A 419 19.08 -12.39 8.36
CA TYR A 419 19.39 -13.45 7.42
C TYR A 419 20.81 -13.29 6.86
N THR A 420 21.43 -14.39 6.47
CA THR A 420 22.74 -14.42 5.80
C THR A 420 22.73 -15.46 4.69
N GLU A 421 23.57 -15.29 3.69
CA GLU A 421 23.72 -16.27 2.59
C GLU A 421 24.08 -17.68 3.08
N ASN A 422 24.75 -17.79 4.23
CA ASN A 422 25.15 -19.07 4.85
C ASN A 422 23.97 -19.86 5.44
N MET A 423 22.78 -19.27 5.50
CA MET A 423 21.55 -19.98 5.87
C MET A 423 21.04 -20.87 4.74
N HIS A 424 21.55 -20.67 3.51
CA HIS A 424 21.41 -21.66 2.47
C HIS A 424 22.32 -22.84 2.76
N ALA A 425 21.73 -24.02 3.01
CA ALA A 425 22.48 -25.24 3.32
C ALA A 425 23.22 -25.84 2.10
N ASP A 426 23.07 -25.25 0.91
CA ASP A 426 23.53 -25.77 -0.37
C ASP A 426 24.22 -24.65 -1.17
N GLU A 427 25.46 -24.88 -1.61
CA GLU A 427 26.29 -23.89 -2.33
C GLU A 427 25.68 -23.46 -3.67
N LEU A 428 24.96 -24.34 -4.38
CA LEU A 428 24.26 -23.95 -5.61
C LEU A 428 23.12 -23.00 -5.30
N LYS A 429 22.37 -23.26 -4.23
CA LYS A 429 21.25 -22.39 -3.83
C LYS A 429 21.74 -21.05 -3.30
N LYS A 430 22.89 -21.03 -2.64
CA LYS A 430 23.57 -19.83 -2.19
C LYS A 430 23.90 -18.88 -3.35
N SER A 431 24.20 -19.42 -4.54
CA SER A 431 24.49 -18.63 -5.75
C SER A 431 23.30 -17.86 -6.34
N GLY A 432 22.07 -18.13 -5.88
CA GLY A 432 20.86 -17.37 -6.23
C GLY A 432 19.78 -18.19 -6.95
N GLY A 433 18.55 -17.69 -6.93
CA GLY A 433 17.35 -18.33 -7.49
C GLY A 433 16.48 -19.08 -6.47
N TRP A 434 16.92 -19.18 -5.21
CA TRP A 434 16.17 -19.84 -4.14
C TRP A 434 15.91 -18.91 -2.95
N SER A 435 14.72 -19.01 -2.38
CA SER A 435 14.37 -18.31 -1.15
C SER A 435 14.88 -19.05 0.09
N LEU A 436 15.02 -18.30 1.18
CA LEU A 436 15.04 -18.82 2.54
C LEU A 436 13.61 -18.97 3.03
N GLU A 437 13.26 -20.16 3.50
CA GLU A 437 11.94 -20.50 4.03
C GLU A 437 12.04 -20.83 5.53
N LEU A 438 11.10 -20.30 6.31
CA LEU A 438 10.92 -20.63 7.71
C LEU A 438 10.52 -22.10 7.87
N ILE A 439 11.16 -22.82 8.80
CA ILE A 439 10.98 -24.25 9.06
C ILE A 439 9.80 -24.49 10.00
N ASP A 440 9.81 -23.88 11.20
CA ASP A 440 8.83 -24.13 12.26
C ASP A 440 8.13 -22.84 12.71
N LYS A 441 6.88 -22.66 12.27
CA LYS A 441 6.01 -21.52 12.61
C LYS A 441 5.65 -21.41 14.09
N SER A 442 5.85 -22.50 14.86
CA SER A 442 5.63 -22.50 16.31
C SER A 442 6.85 -22.01 17.11
N MET A 443 7.99 -21.79 16.44
CA MET A 443 9.25 -21.34 17.05
C MET A 443 9.70 -19.95 16.52
N PRO A 444 8.87 -18.90 16.65
CA PRO A 444 9.10 -17.64 15.96
C PRO A 444 10.31 -16.84 16.48
N CYS A 445 10.83 -17.13 17.68
CA CYS A 445 12.03 -16.48 18.23
C CYS A 445 13.34 -17.20 17.93
N ALA A 446 13.30 -18.38 17.29
CA ALA A 446 14.49 -19.17 17.03
C ALA A 446 15.47 -18.48 16.06
N GLY A 447 15.04 -17.43 15.36
CA GLY A 447 15.90 -16.63 14.51
C GLY A 447 16.44 -17.44 13.34
N SER A 448 17.71 -17.24 13.00
CA SER A 448 18.33 -17.77 11.77
C SER A 448 18.35 -19.31 11.69
N ILE A 449 18.43 -20.03 12.81
CA ILE A 449 18.38 -21.50 12.79
C ILE A 449 17.03 -22.05 12.31
N ASN A 450 15.98 -21.22 12.32
CA ASN A 450 14.64 -21.60 11.88
C ASN A 450 14.38 -21.35 10.40
N TYR A 451 15.42 -21.08 9.60
CA TYR A 451 15.29 -20.88 8.16
C TYR A 451 16.28 -21.77 7.42
N THR A 452 15.91 -22.20 6.22
CA THR A 452 16.81 -22.89 5.30
C THR A 452 16.35 -22.69 3.85
N SER A 453 17.14 -23.14 2.87
CA SER A 453 16.79 -22.99 1.47
C SER A 453 15.48 -23.71 1.11
N SER A 454 14.65 -23.07 0.30
CA SER A 454 13.49 -23.72 -0.31
C SER A 454 13.88 -25.02 -1.02
N LYS A 455 13.06 -26.06 -0.83
CA LYS A 455 13.10 -27.33 -1.55
C LYS A 455 12.16 -27.33 -2.77
N ASN A 456 11.42 -26.24 -3.01
CA ASN A 456 10.53 -26.16 -4.14
C ASN A 456 11.32 -26.02 -5.46
N LYS A 457 10.90 -26.77 -6.48
CA LYS A 457 11.48 -26.70 -7.83
C LYS A 457 11.36 -25.32 -8.48
N ASN A 458 10.42 -24.49 -8.01
CA ASN A 458 10.24 -23.13 -8.48
C ASN A 458 11.26 -22.14 -7.91
N GLY A 459 12.07 -22.54 -6.92
CA GLY A 459 12.97 -21.66 -6.18
C GLY A 459 12.38 -21.15 -4.86
N GLY A 460 11.06 -21.16 -4.71
CA GLY A 460 10.36 -20.68 -3.53
C GLY A 460 8.88 -21.06 -3.54
N THR A 461 8.15 -20.62 -2.52
CA THR A 461 6.72 -20.90 -2.29
C THR A 461 5.86 -19.65 -2.02
N PRO A 462 6.04 -18.55 -2.78
CA PRO A 462 5.30 -17.32 -2.50
C PRO A 462 3.79 -17.54 -2.56
N GLY A 463 3.09 -17.00 -1.57
CA GLY A 463 1.67 -17.13 -1.29
C GLY A 463 1.22 -18.51 -0.80
N LYS A 464 2.14 -19.41 -0.40
CA LYS A 464 1.83 -20.82 -0.10
C LYS A 464 2.58 -21.32 1.14
N GLN A 465 2.21 -22.51 1.59
CA GLN A 465 2.97 -23.19 2.64
C GLN A 465 4.38 -23.51 2.16
N ASN A 466 5.37 -23.16 2.99
CA ASN A 466 6.78 -23.47 2.78
C ASN A 466 7.05 -24.94 2.48
N SER A 467 8.02 -25.19 1.62
CA SER A 467 8.47 -26.54 1.25
C SER A 467 9.35 -27.22 2.31
N VAL A 468 9.84 -26.45 3.29
CA VAL A 468 10.66 -26.93 4.42
C VAL A 468 9.89 -27.01 5.74
N ASP A 469 8.56 -26.85 5.70
CA ASP A 469 7.69 -26.83 6.87
C ASP A 469 7.85 -28.09 7.74
N GLY A 470 8.17 -27.90 9.01
CA GLY A 470 8.52 -28.97 9.94
C GLY A 470 8.63 -28.50 11.40
N LYS A 471 9.14 -29.39 12.27
CA LYS A 471 9.44 -29.08 13.67
C LYS A 471 10.93 -28.90 13.86
N LEU A 472 11.33 -27.80 14.48
CA LEU A 472 12.74 -27.55 14.80
C LEU A 472 13.18 -28.53 15.90
N ARG A 473 13.99 -29.53 15.53
CA ARG A 473 14.55 -30.50 16.49
C ARG A 473 15.79 -29.89 17.14
N ASN A 474 16.01 -30.19 18.42
CA ASN A 474 17.18 -29.75 19.20
C ASN A 474 17.29 -28.23 19.39
N PHE A 475 16.17 -27.52 19.56
CA PHE A 475 16.22 -26.14 20.04
C PHE A 475 16.62 -26.13 21.52
N THR A 476 17.93 -26.11 21.77
CA THR A 476 18.49 -26.15 23.12
C THR A 476 18.26 -24.82 23.85
N ALA A 477 18.41 -24.85 25.17
CA ALA A 477 18.43 -23.65 25.98
C ALA A 477 19.52 -22.66 25.51
N PRO A 478 19.35 -21.36 25.77
CA PRO A 478 20.40 -20.39 25.45
C PRO A 478 21.61 -20.62 26.35
N GLU A 479 22.81 -20.52 25.78
CA GLU A 479 24.06 -20.62 26.52
C GLU A 479 24.82 -19.29 26.48
N PRO A 480 25.35 -18.81 27.61
CA PRO A 480 26.29 -17.71 27.57
C PRO A 480 27.61 -18.18 26.95
N ILE A 481 28.08 -17.44 25.95
CA ILE A 481 29.28 -17.76 25.17
C ILE A 481 30.40 -16.73 25.34
N GLN A 482 30.07 -15.51 25.75
CA GLN A 482 31.07 -14.47 25.95
C GLN A 482 30.65 -13.49 27.05
N LEU A 483 31.64 -13.00 27.79
CA LEU A 483 31.50 -11.85 28.69
C LEU A 483 32.41 -10.72 28.19
N GLN A 484 31.88 -9.51 28.15
CA GLN A 484 32.65 -8.30 27.87
C GLN A 484 32.58 -7.35 29.06
N ILE A 485 33.73 -6.80 29.44
CA ILE A 485 33.84 -5.74 30.44
C ILE A 485 33.82 -4.40 29.69
N ILE A 486 32.75 -3.63 29.85
CA ILE A 486 32.60 -2.32 29.19
C ILE A 486 33.36 -1.25 29.98
N ASP A 487 33.22 -1.30 31.30
CA ASP A 487 33.93 -0.45 32.26
C ASP A 487 34.02 -1.18 33.61
N SER A 488 34.50 -0.51 34.66
CA SER A 488 34.67 -1.14 35.99
C SER A 488 33.38 -1.62 36.65
N GLN A 489 32.19 -1.26 36.16
CA GLN A 489 30.90 -1.61 36.76
C GLN A 489 29.89 -2.17 35.75
N THR A 490 30.22 -2.19 34.46
CA THR A 490 29.28 -2.62 33.41
C THR A 490 29.82 -3.86 32.71
N LEU A 491 29.01 -4.92 32.70
CA LEU A 491 29.29 -6.19 32.02
C LEU A 491 28.22 -6.44 30.95
N VAL A 492 28.63 -7.01 29.81
CA VAL A 492 27.72 -7.50 28.76
C VAL A 492 27.96 -8.98 28.53
N ILE A 493 26.90 -9.77 28.69
CA ILE A 493 26.87 -11.21 28.42
C ILE A 493 26.31 -11.41 27.01
N GLN A 494 27.00 -12.17 26.17
CA GLN A 494 26.51 -12.66 24.88
C GLN A 494 26.05 -14.11 25.04
N PHE A 495 24.86 -14.40 24.52
CA PHE A 495 24.30 -15.74 24.38
C PHE A 495 24.43 -16.24 22.93
N ASP A 496 24.44 -17.55 22.76
CA ASP A 496 24.49 -18.20 21.45
C ASP A 496 23.18 -18.04 20.64
N LYS A 497 22.07 -17.70 21.31
CA LYS A 497 20.76 -17.48 20.70
C LYS A 497 19.93 -16.46 21.49
N SER A 498 18.81 -16.07 20.90
CA SER A 498 17.83 -15.17 21.52
C SER A 498 17.30 -15.74 22.84
N ILE A 499 17.23 -14.89 23.86
CA ILE A 499 16.66 -15.21 25.17
C ILE A 499 15.27 -14.59 25.33
N ASP A 500 14.52 -15.10 26.30
CA ASP A 500 13.32 -14.46 26.80
C ASP A 500 13.72 -13.19 27.59
N SER A 501 13.16 -12.05 27.20
CA SER A 501 13.55 -10.78 27.81
C SER A 501 13.11 -10.65 29.27
N LEU A 502 12.11 -11.39 29.74
CA LEU A 502 11.68 -11.33 31.14
C LEU A 502 12.71 -12.03 32.04
N THR A 503 13.16 -13.23 31.67
CA THR A 503 14.26 -13.90 32.41
C THR A 503 15.58 -13.14 32.24
N GLY A 504 15.86 -12.59 31.06
CA GLY A 504 17.09 -11.81 30.81
C GLY A 504 17.17 -10.48 31.56
N THR A 505 16.05 -9.88 31.97
CA THR A 505 16.04 -8.63 32.76
C THR A 505 16.10 -8.87 34.27
N ASP A 506 15.75 -10.08 34.72
CA ASP A 506 15.72 -10.45 36.13
C ASP A 506 17.11 -10.85 36.64
N THR A 507 17.68 -10.02 37.51
CA THR A 507 19.07 -10.19 37.95
C THR A 507 19.30 -11.36 38.90
N LYS A 508 18.23 -12.05 39.34
CA LYS A 508 18.38 -13.27 40.17
C LYS A 508 19.06 -14.42 39.43
N HIS A 509 19.06 -14.38 38.09
CA HIS A 509 19.68 -15.37 37.21
C HIS A 509 21.21 -15.20 37.08
N PHE A 510 21.76 -14.19 37.74
CA PHE A 510 23.17 -13.83 37.67
C PHE A 510 23.73 -13.76 39.09
N SER A 511 24.86 -14.41 39.32
CA SER A 511 25.61 -14.28 40.57
C SER A 511 27.11 -14.17 40.30
N ILE A 512 27.82 -13.41 41.13
CA ILE A 512 29.25 -13.17 40.97
C ILE A 512 29.99 -13.71 42.18
N ASN A 513 31.08 -14.43 41.96
CA ASN A 513 31.98 -14.91 43.01
C ASN A 513 33.44 -14.51 42.70
N PRO A 514 34.18 -13.85 43.62
CA PRO A 514 33.75 -13.32 44.91
C PRO A 514 32.58 -12.33 44.82
N TYR A 515 31.73 -12.28 45.84
CA TYR A 515 30.47 -11.53 45.80
C TYR A 515 30.63 -10.05 45.41
N ILE A 516 29.93 -9.67 44.34
CA ILE A 516 29.63 -8.29 43.96
C ILE A 516 28.10 -8.20 43.79
N GLU A 517 27.49 -7.18 44.39
CA GLU A 517 26.07 -6.93 44.23
C GLU A 517 25.76 -6.40 42.82
N ILE A 518 24.85 -7.07 42.11
CA ILE A 518 24.33 -6.66 40.81
C ILE A 518 23.13 -5.74 41.05
N ALA A 519 23.06 -4.62 40.31
CA ALA A 519 21.93 -3.70 40.35
C ALA A 519 20.62 -4.43 40.00
N LYS A 520 19.48 -3.98 40.55
CA LYS A 520 18.19 -4.72 40.50
C LYS A 520 17.62 -5.01 39.10
N ASN A 521 18.12 -4.36 38.05
CA ASN A 521 17.62 -4.54 36.70
C ASN A 521 18.78 -4.74 35.73
N ALA A 522 18.65 -5.73 34.86
CA ALA A 522 19.48 -5.87 33.67
C ALA A 522 18.77 -5.28 32.45
N MET A 523 19.54 -4.99 31.40
CA MET A 523 19.00 -4.55 30.11
C MET A 523 19.28 -5.62 29.06
N VAL A 524 18.24 -6.11 28.40
CA VAL A 524 18.38 -7.02 27.25
C VAL A 524 18.39 -6.21 25.96
N PHE A 525 19.38 -6.44 25.10
CA PHE A 525 19.50 -5.71 23.84
C PHE A 525 18.48 -6.22 22.82
N ALA A 526 17.59 -5.34 22.37
CA ALA A 526 16.73 -5.58 21.21
C ALA A 526 17.51 -5.28 19.90
N PRO A 527 17.09 -5.83 18.75
CA PRO A 527 15.92 -6.68 18.52
C PRO A 527 16.19 -8.19 18.58
N ASP A 528 17.45 -8.61 18.70
CA ASP A 528 17.86 -10.01 18.65
C ASP A 528 17.78 -10.70 20.02
N PHE A 529 17.79 -9.94 21.12
CA PHE A 529 17.70 -10.45 22.49
C PHE A 529 18.78 -11.49 22.77
N SER A 530 19.97 -11.34 22.19
CA SER A 530 21.10 -12.25 22.39
C SER A 530 22.10 -11.74 23.43
N ARG A 531 21.90 -10.51 23.95
CA ARG A 531 22.82 -9.87 24.89
C ARG A 531 22.10 -9.31 26.10
N VAL A 532 22.76 -9.40 27.25
CA VAL A 532 22.32 -8.84 28.52
C VAL A 532 23.40 -7.93 29.09
N GLN A 533 23.06 -6.68 29.36
CA GLN A 533 23.90 -5.78 30.13
C GLN A 533 23.48 -5.83 31.60
N ILE A 534 24.44 -6.08 32.48
CA ILE A 534 24.28 -5.96 33.93
C ILE A 534 25.17 -4.84 34.46
N HIS A 535 24.71 -4.17 35.51
CA HIS A 535 25.46 -3.13 36.20
C HIS A 535 25.77 -3.57 37.63
N LEU A 536 26.96 -3.24 38.12
CA LEU A 536 27.47 -3.65 39.43
C LEU A 536 27.43 -2.46 40.39
N ASN A 537 26.98 -2.68 41.62
CA ASN A 537 26.94 -1.64 42.64
C ASN A 537 28.34 -1.26 43.19
N LYS A 538 29.36 -2.06 42.86
CA LYS A 538 30.77 -1.82 43.23
C LYS A 538 31.67 -2.05 42.03
N PRO A 539 32.75 -1.28 41.89
CA PRO A 539 33.70 -1.49 40.80
C PRO A 539 34.45 -2.80 40.95
N ILE A 540 34.73 -3.44 39.82
CA ILE A 540 35.61 -4.59 39.68
C ILE A 540 37.01 -4.15 40.12
N GLU A 541 37.60 -4.93 41.02
CA GLU A 541 38.99 -4.71 41.44
C GLU A 541 39.97 -5.17 40.35
N LYS A 542 41.03 -4.40 40.13
CA LYS A 542 42.13 -4.80 39.24
C LYS A 542 42.80 -6.06 39.75
N ASN A 543 43.19 -6.93 38.83
CA ASN A 543 43.91 -8.17 39.09
C ASN A 543 43.20 -9.18 39.99
N LYS A 544 41.88 -9.08 40.13
CA LYS A 544 41.10 -10.02 40.92
C LYS A 544 40.22 -10.85 40.00
N LEU A 545 40.30 -12.17 40.15
CA LEU A 545 39.52 -13.11 39.37
C LEU A 545 38.11 -13.22 39.94
N TYR A 546 37.11 -13.04 39.08
CA TYR A 546 35.69 -13.22 39.35
C TYR A 546 35.12 -14.28 38.41
N GLY A 547 34.10 -15.00 38.87
CA GLY A 547 33.23 -15.83 38.05
C GLY A 547 31.83 -15.24 38.05
N LEU A 548 31.27 -14.98 36.87
CA LEU A 548 29.85 -14.70 36.68
C LEU A 548 29.13 -16.01 36.36
N THR A 549 28.33 -16.48 37.29
CA THR A 549 27.43 -17.61 37.10
C THR A 549 26.12 -17.13 36.51
N VAL A 550 25.69 -17.76 35.41
CA VAL A 550 24.40 -17.54 34.75
C VAL A 550 23.61 -18.84 34.82
N GLU A 551 22.34 -18.76 35.24
CA GLU A 551 21.46 -19.94 35.34
C GLU A 551 20.00 -19.58 35.06
N ASN A 552 19.21 -20.56 34.59
CA ASN A 552 17.77 -20.44 34.41
C ASN A 552 17.32 -19.29 33.47
N ILE A 553 18.18 -18.87 32.54
CA ILE A 553 17.78 -17.96 31.46
C ILE A 553 17.04 -18.77 30.41
N SER A 554 15.81 -18.37 30.10
CA SER A 554 14.98 -19.11 29.15
C SER A 554 15.09 -18.52 27.75
N ASN A 555 14.79 -19.32 26.73
CA ASN A 555 14.40 -18.81 25.42
C ASN A 555 12.86 -18.66 25.34
N CYS A 556 12.32 -18.12 24.25
CA CYS A 556 10.87 -17.93 24.16
C CYS A 556 10.05 -19.24 24.15
N SER A 557 10.71 -20.39 23.96
CA SER A 557 10.10 -21.72 24.03
C SER A 557 10.05 -22.28 25.45
N GLY A 558 10.63 -21.57 26.42
CA GLY A 558 10.66 -21.96 27.83
C GLY A 558 11.80 -22.91 28.21
N ASN A 559 12.77 -23.16 27.32
CA ASN A 559 13.93 -23.99 27.66
C ASN A 559 14.93 -23.17 28.47
N ASN A 560 15.24 -23.61 29.69
CA ASN A 560 16.10 -22.91 30.65
C ASN A 560 17.56 -23.33 30.50
N SER A 561 18.47 -22.35 30.56
CA SER A 561 19.91 -22.59 30.55
C SER A 561 20.35 -23.37 31.79
N GLU A 562 21.28 -24.30 31.61
CA GLU A 562 22.04 -24.86 32.72
C GLU A 562 22.96 -23.80 33.35
N GLU A 563 23.46 -24.09 34.55
CA GLU A 563 24.41 -23.23 35.23
C GLU A 563 25.74 -23.18 34.46
N LYS A 564 26.18 -21.98 34.09
CA LYS A 564 27.48 -21.76 33.43
C LYS A 564 28.19 -20.57 34.02
N THR A 565 29.48 -20.75 34.34
CA THR A 565 30.32 -19.70 34.93
C THR A 565 31.30 -19.14 33.89
N LEU A 566 31.28 -17.83 33.69
CA LEU A 566 32.23 -17.08 32.86
C LEU A 566 33.26 -16.38 33.75
N GLN A 567 34.54 -16.61 33.53
CA GLN A 567 35.61 -15.96 34.27
C GLN A 567 35.92 -14.56 33.73
N PHE A 568 36.21 -13.62 34.62
CA PHE A 568 36.57 -12.25 34.27
C PHE A 568 37.37 -11.53 35.35
N GLY A 569 37.97 -10.40 34.97
CA GLY A 569 38.67 -9.50 35.88
C GLY A 569 39.30 -8.35 35.11
N LEU A 570 39.59 -7.24 35.78
CA LEU A 570 40.29 -6.12 35.14
C LEU A 570 41.79 -6.43 35.05
N PRO A 571 42.39 -6.41 33.84
CA PRO A 571 43.78 -6.79 33.64
C PRO A 571 44.77 -5.75 34.19
N LEU A 572 46.00 -6.20 34.43
CA LEU A 572 47.16 -5.35 34.63
C LEU A 572 48.02 -5.29 33.36
N LEU A 573 48.89 -4.29 33.29
CA LEU A 573 49.89 -4.25 32.24
C LEU A 573 50.89 -5.40 32.43
N PRO A 574 51.26 -6.09 31.34
CA PRO A 574 52.29 -7.11 31.36
C PRO A 574 53.66 -6.48 31.66
N ASP A 575 54.48 -7.19 32.41
CA ASP A 575 55.88 -6.89 32.70
C ASP A 575 56.78 -8.05 32.26
N SER A 576 58.09 -7.83 32.33
CA SER A 576 59.13 -8.77 31.97
C SER A 576 58.89 -10.11 32.65
N PHE A 577 58.82 -11.15 31.82
CA PHE A 577 58.57 -12.53 32.22
C PHE A 577 57.21 -12.86 32.83
N ASP A 578 56.20 -11.99 32.75
CA ASP A 578 54.85 -12.40 33.13
C ASP A 578 54.31 -13.48 32.18
N ILE A 579 54.64 -13.35 30.89
CA ILE A 579 54.37 -14.32 29.85
C ILE A 579 55.69 -14.92 29.40
N ILE A 580 55.71 -16.23 29.21
CA ILE A 580 56.80 -16.94 28.56
C ILE A 580 56.31 -17.66 27.32
N ILE A 581 57.20 -17.85 26.36
CA ILE A 581 56.99 -18.83 25.29
C ILE A 581 57.26 -20.20 25.91
N ASN A 582 56.22 -21.02 25.98
CA ASN A 582 56.28 -22.37 26.55
C ASN A 582 56.73 -23.41 25.52
N GLU A 583 56.20 -23.30 24.30
CA GLU A 583 56.48 -24.24 23.22
C GLU A 583 56.51 -23.50 21.86
N ILE A 584 57.35 -23.98 20.94
CA ILE A 584 57.43 -23.48 19.57
C ILE A 584 57.50 -24.67 18.62
N LEU A 585 56.60 -24.70 17.64
CA LEU A 585 56.70 -25.56 16.47
C LEU A 585 56.95 -24.70 15.23
N PHE A 586 58.17 -24.78 14.69
CA PHE A 586 58.61 -24.01 13.53
C PHE A 586 58.94 -24.86 12.30
N ASN A 587 58.93 -26.19 12.44
CA ASN A 587 59.16 -27.14 11.34
C ASN A 587 58.11 -28.26 11.41
N PRO A 588 56.83 -27.96 11.08
CA PRO A 588 55.77 -28.95 11.09
C PRO A 588 55.96 -29.98 9.97
N ASN A 589 55.29 -31.12 10.06
CA ASN A 589 55.22 -32.08 8.96
C ASN A 589 54.69 -31.40 7.68
N THR A 590 54.99 -31.96 6.50
CA THR A 590 54.51 -31.42 5.21
C THR A 590 53.00 -31.16 5.23
N GLY A 591 52.61 -29.92 4.95
CA GLY A 591 51.20 -29.49 4.99
C GLY A 591 50.68 -29.13 6.39
N GLY A 592 51.54 -29.19 7.42
CA GLY A 592 51.27 -28.73 8.77
C GLY A 592 51.42 -27.21 8.92
N SER A 593 51.16 -26.70 10.12
CA SER A 593 51.24 -25.26 10.42
C SER A 593 52.03 -24.99 11.69
N ASP A 594 52.77 -23.89 11.68
CA ASP A 594 53.57 -23.44 12.82
C ASP A 594 52.67 -23.04 13.98
N PHE A 595 53.21 -23.14 15.20
CA PHE A 595 52.58 -22.53 16.37
C PHE A 595 53.58 -22.03 17.41
N VAL A 596 53.13 -21.07 18.20
CA VAL A 596 53.82 -20.60 19.42
C VAL A 596 52.84 -20.72 20.57
N GLU A 597 53.19 -21.49 21.59
CA GLU A 597 52.44 -21.56 22.84
C GLU A 597 52.99 -20.56 23.84
N LEU A 598 52.12 -19.73 24.39
CA LEU A 598 52.40 -18.81 25.47
C LEU A 598 51.83 -19.35 26.78
N TYR A 599 52.55 -19.15 27.86
CA TYR A 599 52.11 -19.46 29.22
C TYR A 599 52.14 -18.20 30.08
N ASN A 600 51.03 -17.89 30.75
CA ASN A 600 50.99 -16.83 31.75
C ASN A 600 51.50 -17.40 33.07
N ARG A 601 52.77 -17.13 33.37
CA ARG A 601 53.40 -17.58 34.61
C ARG A 601 53.20 -16.64 35.79
N SER A 602 52.64 -15.45 35.54
CA SER A 602 52.39 -14.44 36.58
C SER A 602 51.11 -14.76 37.37
N ASP A 603 50.94 -14.06 38.48
CA ASP A 603 49.67 -13.96 39.20
C ASP A 603 48.76 -12.86 38.62
N LYS A 604 49.11 -12.32 37.45
CA LYS A 604 48.37 -11.24 36.81
C LYS A 604 47.33 -11.75 35.82
N ILE A 605 46.15 -11.14 35.83
CA ILE A 605 45.24 -11.17 34.69
C ILE A 605 45.82 -10.22 33.65
N LEU A 606 46.18 -10.76 32.48
CA LEU A 606 46.75 -9.98 31.37
C LEU A 606 45.72 -9.88 30.24
N ASP A 607 45.94 -8.95 29.32
CA ASP A 607 45.13 -8.81 28.11
C ASP A 607 46.01 -8.97 26.88
N LEU A 608 45.70 -9.95 26.03
CA LEU A 608 46.50 -10.25 24.84
C LEU A 608 46.45 -9.15 23.79
N LYS A 609 45.52 -8.20 23.88
CA LYS A 609 45.53 -7.01 23.03
C LYS A 609 46.79 -6.14 23.24
N ASP A 610 47.38 -6.22 24.44
CA ASP A 610 48.55 -5.44 24.84
C ASP A 610 49.85 -6.23 24.61
N ILE A 611 49.77 -7.41 23.98
CA ILE A 611 50.90 -8.32 23.73
C ILE A 611 51.20 -8.40 22.24
N LEU A 612 52.50 -8.39 21.92
CA LEU A 612 53.05 -8.56 20.58
C LEU A 612 54.01 -9.75 20.58
N VAL A 613 54.12 -10.45 19.46
CA VAL A 613 55.13 -11.50 19.26
C VAL A 613 56.01 -11.10 18.08
N ALA A 614 57.32 -11.22 18.25
CA ALA A 614 58.33 -10.77 17.28
C ALA A 614 59.50 -11.75 17.28
N ASN A 615 60.27 -11.78 16.20
CA ASN A 615 61.59 -12.40 16.20
C ASN A 615 62.67 -11.32 16.40
N SER A 616 63.91 -11.74 16.66
CA SER A 616 65.05 -10.84 16.82
C SER A 616 66.22 -11.27 15.94
N ASP A 617 67.01 -10.31 15.48
CA ASP A 617 68.27 -10.59 14.78
C ASP A 617 69.43 -10.91 15.74
N GLU A 618 70.62 -11.18 15.18
CA GLU A 618 71.85 -11.51 15.92
C GLU A 618 72.30 -10.40 16.90
N ASN A 619 71.80 -9.16 16.74
CA ASN A 619 72.07 -8.02 17.61
C ASN A 619 70.94 -7.74 18.61
N ASN A 620 70.01 -8.69 18.80
CA ASN A 620 68.79 -8.57 19.61
C ASN A 620 67.85 -7.43 19.17
N GLN A 621 67.91 -6.98 17.92
CA GLN A 621 66.95 -6.00 17.40
C GLN A 621 65.67 -6.72 16.95
N LEU A 622 64.52 -6.24 17.43
CA LEU A 622 63.21 -6.82 17.08
C LEU A 622 62.91 -6.65 15.58
N LYS A 623 62.40 -7.71 14.96
CA LYS A 623 61.94 -7.81 13.58
C LYS A 623 60.57 -8.49 13.53
N ASN A 624 59.87 -8.35 12.40
CA ASN A 624 58.59 -9.03 12.11
C ASN A 624 57.57 -9.01 13.26
N ILE A 625 57.39 -7.86 13.91
CA ILE A 625 56.49 -7.71 15.07
C ILE A 625 55.03 -7.96 14.63
N LYS A 626 54.33 -8.84 15.32
CA LYS A 626 52.95 -9.26 15.05
C LYS A 626 52.03 -8.97 16.23
N ASN A 627 50.87 -8.39 15.93
CA ASN A 627 49.73 -8.38 16.84
C ASN A 627 49.14 -9.79 16.94
N ILE A 628 48.88 -10.25 18.16
CA ILE A 628 48.33 -11.60 18.37
C ILE A 628 46.83 -11.60 18.67
N SER A 629 46.25 -10.45 19.01
CA SER A 629 44.81 -10.29 19.21
C SER A 629 44.30 -9.00 18.57
N GLY A 630 43.14 -9.08 17.89
CA GLY A 630 42.45 -7.92 17.33
C GLY A 630 41.59 -7.14 18.34
N GLY A 631 41.51 -7.61 19.59
CA GLY A 631 40.70 -7.02 20.64
C GLY A 631 41.01 -7.61 22.03
N SER A 632 40.29 -7.17 23.04
CA SER A 632 40.50 -7.64 24.42
C SER A 632 40.28 -9.16 24.52
N ARG A 633 41.29 -9.87 25.05
CA ARG A 633 41.22 -11.31 25.33
C ARG A 633 42.04 -11.56 26.60
N LEU A 634 41.32 -11.84 27.69
CA LEU A 634 41.94 -12.07 29.00
C LEU A 634 42.79 -13.34 28.99
N PHE A 635 43.98 -13.24 29.55
CA PHE A 635 44.93 -14.32 29.74
C PHE A 635 45.17 -14.50 31.23
N PHE A 636 44.52 -15.50 31.82
CA PHE A 636 44.47 -15.66 33.27
C PHE A 636 45.76 -16.28 33.84
N PRO A 637 46.05 -16.08 35.14
CA PRO A 637 47.18 -16.73 35.79
C PRO A 637 47.19 -18.25 35.58
N GLY A 638 48.32 -18.80 35.13
CA GLY A 638 48.49 -20.23 34.88
C GLY A 638 47.83 -20.76 33.60
N ASP A 639 47.23 -19.91 32.78
CA ASP A 639 46.69 -20.32 31.48
C ASP A 639 47.77 -20.51 30.42
N TYR A 640 47.45 -21.34 29.44
CA TYR A 640 48.18 -21.50 28.18
C TYR A 640 47.35 -20.98 27.01
N ILE A 641 48.00 -20.42 25.99
CA ILE A 641 47.36 -20.07 24.72
C ILE A 641 48.29 -20.37 23.55
N VAL A 642 47.75 -20.95 22.48
CA VAL A 642 48.52 -21.34 21.29
C VAL A 642 48.16 -20.40 20.14
N LEU A 643 49.18 -19.76 19.57
CA LEU A 643 49.08 -18.88 18.41
C LEU A 643 49.41 -19.65 17.13
N THR A 644 48.52 -19.63 16.14
CA THR A 644 48.77 -20.27 14.84
C THR A 644 47.99 -19.59 13.72
N GLU A 645 48.49 -19.65 12.49
CA GLU A 645 47.78 -19.15 11.31
C GLU A 645 46.62 -20.08 10.89
N ASN A 646 46.69 -21.36 11.27
CA ASN A 646 45.71 -22.37 10.88
C ASN A 646 45.35 -23.32 12.04
N PRO A 647 44.42 -22.91 12.93
CA PRO A 647 43.99 -23.75 14.05
C PRO A 647 43.43 -25.11 13.65
N ASP A 648 42.76 -25.20 12.50
CA ASP A 648 42.16 -26.47 12.04
C ASP A 648 43.23 -27.48 11.64
N ASN A 649 44.36 -27.00 11.10
CA ASN A 649 45.53 -27.84 10.89
C ASN A 649 46.09 -28.39 12.21
N ILE A 650 46.21 -27.55 13.24
CA ILE A 650 46.68 -27.99 14.56
C ILE A 650 45.74 -29.04 15.16
N LYS A 651 44.42 -28.81 15.15
CA LYS A 651 43.42 -29.78 15.63
C LYS A 651 43.45 -31.11 14.87
N THR A 652 43.84 -31.09 13.60
CA THR A 652 43.91 -32.29 12.76
C THR A 652 45.16 -33.11 13.06
N ASN A 653 46.29 -32.45 13.30
CA ASN A 653 47.59 -33.10 13.46
C ASN A 653 47.96 -33.42 14.91
N TYR A 654 47.33 -32.76 15.88
CA TYR A 654 47.65 -32.87 17.31
C TYR A 654 46.40 -33.03 18.16
N GLN A 655 46.56 -33.69 19.32
CA GLN A 655 45.49 -33.80 20.30
C GLN A 655 45.39 -32.49 21.09
N VAL A 656 44.33 -31.71 20.83
CA VAL A 656 44.09 -30.43 21.51
C VAL A 656 43.05 -30.62 22.62
N GLN A 657 43.50 -30.54 23.88
CA GLN A 657 42.62 -30.71 25.04
C GLN A 657 41.63 -29.55 25.21
N ASN A 658 42.06 -28.32 24.93
CA ASN A 658 41.22 -27.13 25.07
C ASN A 658 41.26 -26.29 23.79
N GLN A 659 40.26 -26.48 22.93
CA GLN A 659 40.23 -25.86 21.61
C GLN A 659 40.05 -24.34 21.67
N ASP A 660 39.44 -23.79 22.73
CA ASP A 660 39.23 -22.35 22.89
C ASP A 660 40.53 -21.57 23.15
N LYS A 661 41.59 -22.30 23.52
CA LYS A 661 42.95 -21.77 23.72
C LYS A 661 43.78 -21.75 22.41
N LEU A 662 43.24 -22.20 21.28
CA LEU A 662 43.84 -21.96 19.97
C LEU A 662 43.39 -20.59 19.44
N LEU A 663 44.34 -19.67 19.30
CA LEU A 663 44.10 -18.34 18.77
C LEU A 663 44.64 -18.26 17.33
N LYS A 664 43.72 -18.06 16.39
CA LYS A 664 44.07 -17.77 15.00
C LYS A 664 44.72 -16.39 14.92
N VAL A 665 45.94 -16.32 14.42
CA VAL A 665 46.63 -15.06 14.09
C VAL A 665 46.74 -14.90 12.58
N SER A 666 46.85 -13.64 12.11
CA SER A 666 46.95 -13.35 10.68
C SER A 666 48.30 -13.78 10.08
N SER A 667 49.36 -13.68 10.88
CA SER A 667 50.67 -14.23 10.58
C SER A 667 51.51 -14.37 11.85
N LEU A 668 52.42 -15.33 11.89
CA LEU A 668 53.48 -15.43 12.90
C LEU A 668 54.78 -14.75 12.39
N PRO A 669 55.71 -14.36 13.29
CA PRO A 669 57.05 -14.00 12.87
C PRO A 669 57.72 -15.20 12.18
N SER A 670 58.60 -14.94 11.20
CA SER A 670 59.36 -16.00 10.56
C SER A 670 60.25 -16.72 11.57
N MET A 671 60.16 -18.05 11.62
CA MET A 671 60.96 -18.90 12.49
C MET A 671 62.01 -19.68 11.67
N PRO A 672 63.12 -20.14 12.30
CA PRO A 672 64.32 -20.65 11.60
C PRO A 672 64.13 -21.94 10.82
#